data_AF-A0AAE0L0C0-F1
#
_entry.id   AF-A0AAE0L0C0-F1
#
_cell.length_a   1.000
_cell.length_b   1.000
_cell.length_c   1.000
_cell.angle_alpha   90.00
_cell.angle_beta   90.00
_cell.angle_gamma   90.00
#
_symmetry.space_group_name_H-M   'P 1'
#
loop_
_entity.id
_entity.type
_entity.pdbx_description
1 polymer ?
#
loop_
_entity_poly.entity_id
_entity_poly.type
_entity_poly.pdbx_seq_one_letter_code
_entity_poly.pdbx_strand_id
1 'polypeptide(L)'
;MRLSTCRLESVLGLKGARAFAFCLPTNKVITNLNLAKNQLDEVALREILTGISENGNIIELDLSYNHFSLSNSQLLAELLDEQAPPVLKINVLKLNHCGLENAHVNHLCSSLSSKNQSLAELEIGANRIGDAGALAIGEMLENNVTLTRIDMTWNNFKGPGAAGLAAGLRLNAQLQALNLSWNGLDNEGGIYFGEMLKVNCTLRELNLSNCRLGPDACLVLSTGVTMNASLEVLKLSNNPCGQDGGRHLMHMLQTNDALSRLTLDGCSFVSSKYGGKGAAEFNRFDADGPYSLDLSSLTDKALATQLCLLEEELPGSAKEVRYNGKRLSDDGGLPLEQLNWPANIPPKGILTLKYIGMYNTGVAKDQKEIEDEDLENLVTQLQSNHISDREKMTLLTMFSSSYYFLAEHARQMLSAINDPQERLSGATVLFFRVLDAQNTDQMLPQNELLQLREMLGVHAYFRATNPTGCFNLNLQVQTDRLVAQRLVESALYEGGARSWRNVTFDGTKLYTKMGAPSEWVRGVPQKGMLCLDYTASKVPNPKVDKPVTSEQLHGILKEFVLNPVTGRIGGVESVQRLRDISVQFFVSADQVCSIIKRFPMSDEKVEVAIMLTRRIIDQENLWKVVYCLRSYEQVAYKARLGWNVVYHPDHTSGKYILDLKDYEQRQIAQQLVSYAVKDKSKPCWHNLRMDGRKVAMPIENAQMWMVLSMNYEANNTVLEMDIAGPDIWWLLEIDQPNDRRARDVALNRLHARKTFKRILFTHPYWMKYSTAKKPKGNERNEEKGSIWAAAKTTALKASESSTKRSSIVEAIQNAIEAESTGTSFEDMRAKAGDLDREGLGFLNGENK
;
A
#
# COMPACT_ATOMS: atom_id res chain seq x y z
N MET A 1 54.10 -0.40 -37.22
CA MET A 1 52.66 -0.06 -37.13
C MET A 1 52.53 1.41 -37.45
N ARG A 2 51.85 1.77 -38.55
CA ARG A 2 51.50 3.17 -38.79
C ARG A 2 50.24 3.45 -37.97
N LEU A 3 50.29 4.43 -37.07
CA LEU A 3 49.18 4.80 -36.18
C LEU A 3 48.04 5.37 -37.04
N SER A 4 46.90 4.68 -37.10
CA SER A 4 45.67 5.15 -37.77
C SER A 4 44.90 6.17 -36.93
N THR A 5 45.18 6.24 -35.64
CA THR A 5 44.55 7.16 -34.70
C THR A 5 45.57 8.18 -34.21
N CYS A 6 45.22 9.47 -34.31
CA CYS A 6 45.95 10.57 -33.73
C CYS A 6 45.11 11.22 -32.63
N ARG A 7 45.62 11.22 -31.41
CA ARG A 7 44.98 11.85 -30.25
C ARG A 7 45.92 12.88 -29.66
N LEU A 8 45.47 14.13 -29.63
CA LEU A 8 46.19 15.23 -29.04
C LEU A 8 45.37 15.73 -27.86
N GLU A 9 45.89 15.60 -26.63
CA GLU A 9 45.24 16.05 -25.40
C GLU A 9 46.12 17.05 -24.66
N SER A 10 46.49 18.11 -25.36
CA SER A 10 47.28 19.22 -24.82
C SER A 10 46.83 20.52 -25.44
N VAL A 11 46.96 21.66 -24.76
CA VAL A 11 46.61 22.97 -25.35
C VAL A 11 47.48 23.20 -26.59
N LEU A 12 46.92 22.98 -27.77
CA LEU A 12 47.64 23.03 -29.04
C LEU A 12 48.09 24.47 -29.35
N GLY A 13 47.26 25.44 -28.94
CA GLY A 13 47.40 26.86 -29.27
C GLY A 13 47.35 27.12 -30.78
N LEU A 14 47.31 28.40 -31.17
CA LEU A 14 47.22 28.78 -32.58
C LEU A 14 48.43 28.30 -33.42
N LYS A 15 49.65 28.38 -32.85
CA LYS A 15 50.87 27.96 -33.56
C LYS A 15 50.89 26.46 -33.82
N GLY A 16 50.49 25.65 -32.83
CA GLY A 16 50.38 24.21 -32.99
C GLY A 16 49.27 23.84 -33.96
N ALA A 17 48.11 24.51 -33.87
CA ALA A 17 47.00 24.32 -34.80
C ALA A 17 47.40 24.58 -36.25
N ARG A 18 48.13 25.67 -36.54
CA ARG A 18 48.64 25.96 -37.89
C ARG A 18 49.64 24.93 -38.40
N ALA A 19 50.60 24.54 -37.56
CA ALA A 19 51.58 23.53 -37.93
C ALA A 19 50.90 22.18 -38.22
N PHE A 20 49.88 21.84 -37.42
CA PHE A 20 49.10 20.63 -37.58
C PHE A 20 48.23 20.67 -38.84
N ALA A 21 47.48 21.76 -39.04
CA ALA A 21 46.66 22.01 -40.23
C ALA A 21 47.47 21.91 -41.52
N PHE A 22 48.70 22.44 -41.55
CA PHE A 22 49.60 22.34 -42.70
C PHE A 22 49.97 20.90 -43.06
N CYS A 23 50.01 19.99 -42.08
CA CYS A 23 50.41 18.60 -42.29
C CYS A 23 49.24 17.70 -42.70
N LEU A 24 48.00 18.06 -42.35
CA LEU A 24 46.80 17.27 -42.61
C LEU A 24 46.58 16.93 -44.10
N PRO A 25 46.71 17.84 -45.08
CA PRO A 25 46.48 17.54 -46.50
C PRO A 25 47.38 16.41 -47.03
N THR A 26 48.62 16.34 -46.53
CA THR A 26 49.61 15.33 -46.97
C THR A 26 49.47 13.99 -46.24
N ASN A 27 48.65 13.93 -45.18
CA ASN A 27 48.53 12.75 -44.35
C ASN A 27 47.59 11.71 -44.98
N LYS A 28 48.16 10.55 -45.34
CA LYS A 28 47.43 9.41 -45.94
C LYS A 28 47.24 8.22 -44.99
N VAL A 29 47.41 8.43 -43.68
CA VAL A 29 47.49 7.33 -42.70
C VAL A 29 46.47 7.49 -41.58
N ILE A 30 46.29 8.70 -41.08
CA ILE A 30 45.36 8.99 -39.98
C ILE A 30 43.94 8.93 -40.53
N THR A 31 43.14 8.08 -39.91
CA THR A 31 41.70 7.93 -40.18
C THR A 31 40.88 8.48 -39.02
N ASN A 32 41.41 8.42 -37.79
CA ASN A 32 40.71 8.86 -36.59
C ASN A 32 41.49 10.01 -35.95
N LEU A 33 40.89 11.20 -35.96
CA LEU A 33 41.50 12.42 -35.44
C LEU A 33 40.75 12.88 -34.19
N ASN A 34 41.41 12.80 -33.04
CA ASN A 34 40.90 13.29 -31.77
C ASN A 34 41.67 14.55 -31.34
N LEU A 35 40.96 15.67 -31.38
CA LEU A 35 41.40 16.99 -30.93
C LEU A 35 40.53 17.48 -29.77
N ALA A 36 39.94 16.57 -29.00
CA ALA A 36 39.11 16.95 -27.88
C ALA A 36 39.94 17.67 -26.79
N LYS A 37 39.34 18.63 -26.10
CA LYS A 37 39.95 19.35 -24.95
C LYS A 37 41.25 20.10 -25.28
N ASN A 38 41.40 20.59 -26.52
CA ASN A 38 42.59 21.34 -26.95
C ASN A 38 42.47 22.87 -26.73
N GLN A 39 41.33 23.35 -26.23
CA GLN A 39 41.03 24.79 -26.07
C GLN A 39 41.28 25.58 -27.35
N LEU A 40 40.88 25.01 -28.50
CA LEU A 40 41.03 25.68 -29.78
C LEU A 40 40.15 26.94 -29.80
N ASP A 41 40.78 28.10 -29.97
CA ASP A 41 40.08 29.35 -30.23
C ASP A 41 39.50 29.36 -31.66
N GLU A 42 38.68 30.37 -31.97
CA GLU A 42 37.99 30.46 -33.27
C GLU A 42 38.96 30.34 -34.46
N VAL A 43 40.12 30.99 -34.38
CA VAL A 43 41.10 31.03 -35.47
C VAL A 43 41.82 29.69 -35.58
N ALA A 44 42.25 29.12 -34.47
CA ALA A 44 42.94 27.83 -34.43
C ALA A 44 42.03 26.70 -34.97
N LEU A 45 40.76 26.69 -34.57
CA LEU A 45 39.79 25.72 -35.06
C LEU A 45 39.52 25.89 -36.55
N ARG A 46 39.40 27.14 -37.04
CA ARG A 46 39.25 27.43 -38.47
C ARG A 46 40.40 26.89 -39.30
N GLU A 47 41.64 27.14 -38.87
CA GLU A 47 42.85 26.67 -39.56
C GLU A 47 42.86 25.13 -39.63
N ILE A 48 42.48 24.45 -38.54
CA ILE A 48 42.35 22.99 -38.52
C ILE A 48 41.27 22.51 -39.47
N LEU A 49 40.08 23.10 -39.46
CA LEU A 49 38.97 22.74 -40.36
C LEU A 49 39.36 22.95 -41.83
N THR A 50 40.09 24.03 -42.15
CA THR A 50 40.65 24.24 -43.50
C THR A 50 41.72 23.21 -43.85
N GLY A 51 42.57 22.79 -42.92
CA GLY A 51 43.52 21.70 -43.16
C GLY A 51 42.82 20.34 -43.38
N ILE A 52 41.71 20.09 -42.67
CA ILE A 52 40.87 18.91 -42.86
C ILE A 52 40.18 18.95 -44.22
N SER A 53 39.80 20.13 -44.71
CA SER A 53 39.15 20.30 -46.01
C SER A 53 39.97 19.78 -47.18
N GLU A 54 41.27 19.55 -47.03
CA GLU A 54 42.11 18.99 -48.09
C GLU A 54 42.47 17.51 -47.84
N ASN A 55 41.97 16.90 -46.75
CA ASN A 55 42.31 15.54 -46.33
C ASN A 55 41.19 14.54 -46.65
N GLY A 56 41.35 13.66 -47.65
CA GLY A 56 40.34 12.66 -48.00
C GLY A 56 40.29 11.37 -47.16
N ASN A 57 41.02 11.28 -46.04
CA ASN A 57 41.24 10.01 -45.31
C ASN A 57 40.60 9.96 -43.92
N ILE A 58 40.28 11.11 -43.31
CA ILE A 58 39.68 11.15 -41.97
C ILE A 58 38.22 10.65 -42.04
N ILE A 59 37.92 9.63 -41.24
CA ILE A 59 36.59 9.02 -41.10
C ILE A 59 35.97 9.27 -39.72
N GLU A 60 36.79 9.53 -38.70
CA GLU A 60 36.32 9.90 -37.36
C GLU A 60 36.99 11.20 -36.93
N LEU A 61 36.17 12.19 -36.56
CA LEU A 61 36.62 13.50 -36.12
C LEU A 61 36.00 13.84 -34.77
N ASP A 62 36.85 13.98 -33.74
CA ASP A 62 36.45 14.40 -32.40
C ASP A 62 37.01 15.79 -32.10
N LEU A 63 36.11 16.77 -32.04
CA LEU A 63 36.40 18.16 -31.71
C LEU A 63 35.78 18.57 -30.36
N SER A 64 35.36 17.60 -29.55
CA SER A 64 34.65 17.85 -28.29
C SER A 64 35.45 18.74 -27.33
N TYR A 65 34.77 19.52 -26.47
CA TYR A 65 35.41 20.45 -25.53
C TYR A 65 36.30 21.52 -26.21
N ASN A 66 35.92 21.99 -27.40
CA ASN A 66 36.49 23.18 -28.05
C ASN A 66 35.39 24.20 -28.36
N HIS A 67 35.69 25.49 -28.43
CA HIS A 67 34.66 26.49 -28.65
C HIS A 67 34.38 26.71 -30.14
N PHE A 68 33.13 26.52 -30.56
CA PHE A 68 32.69 26.80 -31.92
C PHE A 68 32.10 28.19 -32.04
N SER A 69 32.60 28.95 -33.01
CA SER A 69 31.92 30.14 -33.54
C SER A 69 30.95 29.74 -34.65
N LEU A 70 30.04 30.65 -35.01
CA LEU A 70 29.10 30.43 -36.10
C LEU A 70 29.81 30.21 -37.44
N SER A 71 30.88 30.97 -37.70
CA SER A 71 31.73 30.83 -38.89
C SER A 71 32.36 29.44 -38.98
N ASN A 72 32.83 28.88 -37.87
CA ASN A 72 33.39 27.53 -37.81
C ASN A 72 32.32 26.45 -38.01
N SER A 73 31.09 26.67 -37.51
CA SER A 73 29.98 25.74 -37.77
C SER A 73 29.54 25.72 -39.22
N GLN A 74 29.55 26.88 -39.89
CA GLN A 74 29.27 26.97 -41.32
C GLN A 74 30.37 26.27 -42.13
N LEU A 75 31.64 26.52 -41.81
CA LEU A 75 32.75 25.83 -42.45
C LEU A 75 32.64 24.31 -42.28
N LEU A 76 32.35 23.83 -41.06
CA LEU A 76 32.14 22.40 -40.82
C LEU A 76 30.95 21.84 -41.63
N ALA A 77 29.86 22.59 -41.78
CA ALA A 77 28.75 22.19 -42.63
C ALA A 77 29.14 22.09 -44.10
N GLU A 78 29.96 23.03 -44.61
CA GLU A 78 30.52 22.99 -45.96
C GLU A 78 31.45 21.78 -46.17
N LEU A 79 32.19 21.38 -45.13
CA LEU A 79 33.03 20.17 -45.16
C LEU A 79 32.23 18.87 -45.23
N LEU A 80 31.03 18.85 -44.66
CA LEU A 80 30.13 17.69 -44.69
C LEU A 80 29.29 17.62 -45.97
N ASP A 81 29.33 18.66 -46.81
CA ASP A 81 28.64 18.71 -48.10
C ASP A 81 29.44 17.90 -49.14
N GLU A 82 28.92 16.75 -49.58
CA GLU A 82 29.62 15.90 -50.55
C GLU A 82 29.71 16.51 -51.97
N GLN A 83 29.05 17.65 -52.21
CA GLN A 83 29.23 18.40 -53.45
C GLN A 83 30.49 19.29 -53.43
N ALA A 84 31.14 19.48 -52.28
CA ALA A 84 32.35 20.25 -52.13
C ALA A 84 33.60 19.36 -52.26
N PRO A 85 34.48 19.56 -53.25
CA PRO A 85 35.72 18.80 -53.36
C PRO A 85 36.82 19.35 -52.41
N PRO A 86 37.61 18.47 -51.76
CA PRO A 86 37.51 17.01 -51.72
C PRO A 86 36.39 16.49 -50.81
N VAL A 87 35.74 15.40 -51.24
CA VAL A 87 34.64 14.76 -50.51
C VAL A 87 35.18 14.09 -49.24
N LEU A 88 34.85 14.67 -48.10
CA LEU A 88 35.15 14.10 -46.78
C LEU A 88 34.12 13.05 -46.43
N LYS A 89 34.57 11.81 -46.20
CA LYS A 89 33.72 10.69 -45.79
C LYS A 89 33.78 10.47 -44.28
N ILE A 90 33.43 11.52 -43.53
CA ILE A 90 33.37 11.44 -42.08
C ILE A 90 32.17 10.58 -41.71
N ASN A 91 32.44 9.46 -41.04
CA ASN A 91 31.44 8.51 -40.55
C ASN A 91 31.01 8.83 -39.11
N VAL A 92 31.95 9.33 -38.29
CA VAL A 92 31.72 9.66 -36.88
C VAL A 92 32.17 11.09 -36.60
N LEU A 93 31.27 11.94 -36.13
CA LEU A 93 31.54 13.33 -35.78
C LEU A 93 31.15 13.60 -34.32
N LYS A 94 32.12 14.01 -33.50
CA LYS A 94 31.92 14.32 -32.09
C LYS A 94 32.18 15.79 -31.79
N LEU A 95 31.15 16.46 -31.28
CA LEU A 95 31.07 17.88 -30.99
C LEU A 95 30.49 18.12 -29.57
N ASN A 96 30.79 17.22 -28.63
CA ASN A 96 30.27 17.34 -27.28
C ASN A 96 30.91 18.54 -26.56
N HIS A 97 30.16 19.27 -25.73
CA HIS A 97 30.70 20.43 -25.00
C HIS A 97 31.39 21.48 -25.89
N CYS A 98 30.85 21.73 -27.09
CA CYS A 98 31.41 22.71 -28.02
C CYS A 98 30.83 24.13 -27.91
N GLY A 99 29.82 24.30 -27.05
CA GLY A 99 29.07 25.56 -26.92
C GLY A 99 28.12 25.81 -28.08
N LEU A 100 27.67 24.75 -28.77
CA LEU A 100 26.74 24.87 -29.89
C LEU A 100 25.38 25.39 -29.41
N GLU A 101 24.77 26.22 -30.25
CA GLU A 101 23.44 26.80 -30.08
C GLU A 101 22.60 26.50 -31.33
N ASN A 102 21.32 26.89 -31.34
CA ASN A 102 20.40 26.60 -32.45
C ASN A 102 20.96 26.98 -33.83
N ALA A 103 21.57 28.16 -33.95
CA ALA A 103 22.11 28.65 -35.22
C ALA A 103 23.26 27.77 -35.76
N HIS A 104 24.12 27.26 -34.87
CA HIS A 104 25.22 26.37 -35.23
C HIS A 104 24.69 25.04 -35.79
N VAL A 105 23.68 24.49 -35.13
CA VAL A 105 23.04 23.24 -35.54
C VAL A 105 22.30 23.39 -36.87
N ASN A 106 21.66 24.53 -37.12
CA ASN A 106 20.99 24.79 -38.40
C ASN A 106 21.95 24.69 -39.60
N HIS A 107 23.19 25.17 -39.46
CA HIS A 107 24.22 24.97 -40.49
C HIS A 107 24.49 23.49 -40.72
N LEU A 108 24.71 22.70 -39.67
CA LEU A 108 24.93 21.26 -39.78
C LEU A 108 23.74 20.55 -40.43
N CYS A 109 22.51 20.86 -39.98
CA CYS A 109 21.28 20.29 -40.54
C CYS A 109 21.18 20.54 -42.05
N SER A 110 21.51 21.74 -42.52
CA SER A 110 21.41 22.10 -43.95
C SER A 110 22.25 21.20 -44.88
N SER A 111 23.38 20.67 -44.39
CA SER A 111 24.20 19.71 -45.14
C SER A 111 23.75 18.27 -44.93
N LEU A 112 23.35 17.92 -43.70
CA LEU A 112 22.98 16.55 -43.34
C LEU A 112 21.62 16.10 -43.90
N SER A 113 20.71 17.02 -44.24
CA SER A 113 19.36 16.66 -44.72
C SER A 113 19.36 15.95 -46.08
N SER A 114 20.28 16.26 -46.99
CA SER A 114 20.23 15.72 -48.36
C SER A 114 21.58 15.60 -49.07
N LYS A 115 22.64 16.21 -48.56
CA LYS A 115 23.92 16.30 -49.26
C LYS A 115 24.97 15.33 -48.72
N ASN A 116 24.94 15.08 -47.42
CA ASN A 116 25.84 14.12 -46.79
C ASN A 116 25.34 12.67 -47.00
N GLN A 117 26.23 11.78 -47.43
CA GLN A 117 25.93 10.35 -47.65
C GLN A 117 26.81 9.42 -46.80
N SER A 118 27.57 9.96 -45.85
CA SER A 118 28.63 9.23 -45.15
C SER A 118 28.52 9.24 -43.63
N LEU A 119 27.93 10.26 -43.01
CA LEU A 119 27.89 10.40 -41.55
C LEU A 119 26.85 9.44 -40.96
N ALA A 120 27.30 8.45 -40.18
CA ALA A 120 26.43 7.50 -39.49
C ALA A 120 26.25 7.81 -38.00
N GLU A 121 27.22 8.45 -37.36
CA GLU A 121 27.18 8.79 -35.93
C GLU A 121 27.47 10.26 -35.67
N LEU A 122 26.57 10.92 -34.94
CA LEU A 122 26.69 12.33 -34.54
C LEU A 122 26.55 12.47 -33.02
N GLU A 123 27.58 13.01 -32.37
CA GLU A 123 27.53 13.35 -30.95
C GLU A 123 27.57 14.88 -30.78
N ILE A 124 26.47 15.46 -30.28
CA ILE A 124 26.30 16.90 -30.03
C ILE A 124 25.80 17.15 -28.60
N GLY A 125 26.16 16.26 -27.68
CA GLY A 125 25.79 16.33 -26.27
C GLY A 125 26.47 17.48 -25.52
N ALA A 126 25.88 17.85 -24.39
CA ALA A 126 26.37 18.86 -23.47
C ALA A 126 26.62 20.23 -24.12
N ASN A 127 25.71 20.62 -25.01
CA ASN A 127 25.69 21.92 -25.69
C ASN A 127 24.51 22.77 -25.18
N ARG A 128 24.26 23.92 -25.83
CA ARG A 128 23.19 24.87 -25.47
C ARG A 128 22.09 24.89 -26.54
N ILE A 129 21.84 23.74 -27.16
CA ILE A 129 20.82 23.61 -28.19
C ILE A 129 19.46 23.59 -27.50
N GLY A 130 18.54 24.45 -27.94
CA GLY A 130 17.17 24.54 -27.45
C GLY A 130 16.16 23.96 -28.43
N ASP A 131 14.88 24.21 -28.17
CA ASP A 131 13.76 23.63 -28.92
C ASP A 131 13.80 23.93 -30.43
N ALA A 132 14.22 25.13 -30.84
CA ALA A 132 14.33 25.48 -32.26
C ALA A 132 15.43 24.67 -32.98
N GLY A 133 16.54 24.37 -32.30
CA GLY A 133 17.56 23.49 -32.85
C GLY A 133 17.09 22.03 -32.92
N ALA A 134 16.35 21.56 -31.91
CA ALA A 134 15.73 20.22 -31.93
C ALA A 134 14.72 20.06 -33.08
N LEU A 135 13.93 21.11 -33.36
CA LEU A 135 13.02 21.13 -34.51
C LEU A 135 13.78 21.00 -35.84
N ALA A 136 14.86 21.77 -36.03
CA ALA A 136 15.68 21.69 -37.22
C ALA A 136 16.37 20.31 -37.39
N ILE A 137 16.75 19.66 -36.28
CA ILE A 137 17.24 18.28 -36.30
C ILE A 137 16.13 17.31 -36.71
N GLY A 138 14.90 17.51 -36.23
CA GLY A 138 13.73 16.72 -36.64
C GLY A 138 13.45 16.80 -38.13
N GLU A 139 13.44 18.02 -38.70
CA GLU A 139 13.27 18.26 -40.15
C GLU A 139 14.41 17.63 -40.97
N MET A 140 15.64 17.66 -40.45
CA MET A 140 16.78 16.99 -41.08
C MET A 140 16.63 15.47 -41.07
N LEU A 141 16.19 14.90 -39.94
CA LEU A 141 15.98 13.46 -39.80
C LEU A 141 14.90 12.91 -40.73
N GLU A 142 13.90 13.70 -41.10
CA GLU A 142 12.89 13.27 -42.08
C GLU A 142 13.51 12.84 -43.42
N ASN A 143 14.58 13.52 -43.85
CA ASN A 143 15.22 13.30 -45.15
C ASN A 143 16.57 12.58 -45.05
N ASN A 144 17.19 12.53 -43.87
CA ASN A 144 18.48 11.91 -43.70
C ASN A 144 18.40 10.37 -43.83
N VAL A 145 19.30 9.82 -44.63
CA VAL A 145 19.34 8.39 -44.96
C VAL A 145 20.59 7.67 -44.43
N THR A 146 21.39 8.31 -43.59
CA THR A 146 22.72 7.82 -43.20
C THR A 146 22.90 7.65 -41.70
N LEU A 147 22.32 8.55 -40.90
CA LEU A 147 22.50 8.57 -39.46
C LEU A 147 21.81 7.35 -38.83
N THR A 148 22.61 6.54 -38.15
CA THR A 148 22.16 5.38 -37.39
C THR A 148 22.21 5.64 -35.89
N ARG A 149 23.05 6.57 -35.42
CA ARG A 149 23.18 6.93 -34.00
C ARG A 149 23.32 8.43 -33.80
N ILE A 150 22.55 9.00 -32.87
CA ILE A 150 22.71 10.40 -32.45
C ILE A 150 22.73 10.49 -30.93
N ASP A 151 23.73 11.17 -30.38
CA ASP A 151 23.77 11.57 -28.97
C ASP A 151 23.55 13.08 -28.83
N MET A 152 22.47 13.46 -28.14
CA MET A 152 22.12 14.85 -27.82
C MET A 152 21.90 15.04 -26.31
N THR A 153 22.57 14.23 -25.50
CA THR A 153 22.53 14.30 -24.04
C THR A 153 22.79 15.71 -23.52
N TRP A 154 22.17 16.10 -22.42
CA TRP A 154 22.49 17.33 -21.68
C TRP A 154 22.43 18.61 -22.53
N ASN A 155 21.34 18.77 -23.29
CA ASN A 155 20.99 20.02 -23.97
C ASN A 155 19.79 20.68 -23.25
N ASN A 156 19.20 21.71 -23.87
CA ASN A 156 18.05 22.44 -23.31
C ASN A 156 16.76 22.12 -24.09
N PHE A 157 16.56 20.84 -24.45
CA PHE A 157 15.33 20.41 -25.11
C PHE A 157 14.18 20.27 -24.11
N LYS A 158 13.00 20.70 -24.51
CA LYS A 158 11.74 20.62 -23.77
C LYS A 158 10.66 19.96 -24.64
N GLY A 159 9.41 20.00 -24.19
CA GLY A 159 8.24 19.47 -24.90
C GLY A 159 8.17 19.86 -26.39
N PRO A 160 8.29 21.16 -26.77
CA PRO A 160 8.26 21.57 -28.16
C PRO A 160 9.40 21.01 -29.02
N GLY A 161 10.62 20.96 -28.47
CA GLY A 161 11.76 20.35 -29.16
C GLY A 161 11.57 18.83 -29.36
N ALA A 162 11.03 18.14 -28.35
CA ALA A 162 10.67 16.73 -28.46
C ALA A 162 9.60 16.47 -29.52
N ALA A 163 8.61 17.36 -29.65
CA ALA A 163 7.58 17.27 -30.69
C ALA A 163 8.19 17.30 -32.11
N GLY A 164 9.12 18.23 -32.35
CA GLY A 164 9.82 18.34 -33.63
C GLY A 164 10.66 17.11 -33.95
N LEU A 165 11.44 16.61 -32.98
CA LEU A 165 12.22 15.38 -33.13
C LEU A 165 11.31 14.17 -33.40
N ALA A 166 10.24 14.01 -32.63
CA ALA A 166 9.30 12.91 -32.79
C ALA A 166 8.61 12.93 -34.16
N ALA A 167 8.29 14.12 -34.70
CA ALA A 167 7.70 14.26 -36.04
C ALA A 167 8.65 13.76 -37.14
N GLY A 168 9.92 14.16 -37.11
CA GLY A 168 10.92 13.68 -38.06
C GLY A 168 11.18 12.18 -37.95
N LEU A 169 11.27 11.66 -36.72
CA LEU A 169 11.52 10.24 -36.45
C LEU A 169 10.37 9.32 -36.89
N ARG A 170 9.13 9.81 -36.96
CA ARG A 170 8.02 9.02 -37.53
C ARG A 170 8.27 8.63 -38.99
N LEU A 171 8.98 9.47 -39.74
CA LEU A 171 9.26 9.29 -41.16
C LEU A 171 10.66 8.72 -41.40
N ASN A 172 11.58 8.92 -40.46
CA ASN A 172 12.93 8.40 -40.56
C ASN A 172 12.97 6.87 -40.50
N ALA A 173 13.63 6.26 -41.48
CA ALA A 173 13.74 4.81 -41.62
C ALA A 173 15.17 4.27 -41.37
N GLN A 174 16.07 5.04 -40.75
CA GLN A 174 17.49 4.68 -40.63
C GLN A 174 18.03 4.76 -39.19
N LEU A 175 17.55 5.69 -38.39
CA LEU A 175 18.08 5.92 -37.05
C LEU A 175 17.74 4.74 -36.13
N GLN A 176 18.79 4.16 -35.53
CA GLN A 176 18.68 2.99 -34.66
C GLN A 176 18.90 3.34 -33.18
N ALA A 177 19.72 4.34 -32.87
CA ALA A 177 19.96 4.76 -31.48
C ALA A 177 19.85 6.27 -31.30
N LEU A 178 19.05 6.67 -30.29
CA LEU A 178 18.84 8.07 -29.93
C LEU A 178 19.05 8.26 -28.43
N ASN A 179 20.00 9.13 -28.07
CA ASN A 179 20.24 9.53 -26.70
C ASN A 179 19.81 10.97 -26.44
N LEU A 180 18.78 11.14 -25.60
CA LEU A 180 18.24 12.44 -25.18
C LEU A 180 18.34 12.63 -23.67
N SER A 181 19.15 11.83 -22.99
CA SER A 181 19.25 11.91 -21.53
C SER A 181 19.65 13.30 -21.02
N TRP A 182 19.27 13.65 -19.81
CA TRP A 182 19.57 14.95 -19.19
C TRP A 182 18.99 16.17 -19.95
N ASN A 183 17.82 16.02 -20.59
CA ASN A 183 17.06 17.12 -21.19
C ASN A 183 15.77 17.39 -20.42
N GLY A 184 15.25 18.62 -20.44
CA GLY A 184 14.04 19.00 -19.70
C GLY A 184 12.73 18.68 -20.41
N LEU A 185 12.55 17.44 -20.90
CA LEU A 185 11.44 17.07 -21.80
C LEU A 185 10.05 17.13 -21.13
N ASP A 186 10.00 16.85 -19.83
CA ASP A 186 8.78 16.77 -19.02
C ASP A 186 7.75 15.75 -19.60
N ASN A 187 6.51 15.73 -19.08
CA ASN A 187 5.49 14.78 -19.56
C ASN A 187 5.21 14.93 -21.07
N GLU A 188 5.18 16.16 -21.54
CA GLU A 188 4.89 16.50 -22.93
C GLU A 188 5.85 15.81 -23.91
N GLY A 189 7.16 15.83 -23.64
CA GLY A 189 8.13 15.18 -24.51
C GLY A 189 8.01 13.64 -24.51
N GLY A 190 7.77 13.02 -23.35
CA GLY A 190 7.56 11.57 -23.27
C GLY A 190 6.33 11.11 -24.05
N ILE A 191 5.25 11.90 -24.03
CA ILE A 191 4.03 11.65 -24.79
C ILE A 191 4.31 11.64 -26.30
N TYR A 192 5.07 12.62 -26.82
CA TYR A 192 5.42 12.66 -28.24
C TYR A 192 6.24 11.45 -28.69
N PHE A 193 7.21 11.02 -27.88
CA PHE A 193 7.99 9.82 -28.17
C PHE A 193 7.16 8.54 -28.12
N GLY A 194 6.23 8.40 -27.15
CA GLY A 194 5.33 7.24 -27.10
C GLY A 194 4.44 7.13 -28.34
N GLU A 195 3.92 8.25 -28.82
CA GLU A 195 3.12 8.29 -30.06
C GLU A 195 3.97 8.06 -31.33
N MET A 196 5.23 8.45 -31.33
CA MET A 196 6.18 8.16 -32.43
C MET A 196 6.50 6.67 -32.49
N LEU A 197 6.70 6.02 -31.34
CA LEU A 197 7.00 4.58 -31.25
C LEU A 197 5.86 3.69 -31.79
N LYS A 198 4.61 4.17 -31.82
CA LYS A 198 3.51 3.44 -32.49
C LYS A 198 3.72 3.26 -34.00
N VAL A 199 4.55 4.10 -34.62
CA VAL A 199 4.73 4.17 -36.07
C VAL A 199 6.15 3.83 -36.50
N ASN A 200 7.16 4.35 -35.78
CA ASN A 200 8.55 4.08 -36.12
C ASN A 200 8.90 2.62 -35.84
N CYS A 201 9.43 1.92 -36.84
CA CYS A 201 9.80 0.51 -36.76
C CYS A 201 11.31 0.27 -36.93
N THR A 202 12.14 1.31 -36.73
CA THR A 202 13.59 1.27 -37.02
C THR A 202 14.44 1.54 -35.79
N LEU A 203 13.95 2.36 -34.86
CA LEU A 203 14.65 2.70 -33.64
C LEU A 203 14.76 1.47 -32.73
N ARG A 204 16.00 1.14 -32.35
CA ARG A 204 16.36 0.00 -31.47
C ARG A 204 16.66 0.44 -30.05
N GLU A 205 17.26 1.62 -29.87
CA GLU A 205 17.64 2.18 -28.58
C GLU A 205 17.12 3.61 -28.40
N LEU A 206 16.36 3.85 -27.33
CA LEU A 206 15.89 5.16 -26.92
C LEU A 206 16.28 5.44 -25.47
N ASN A 207 17.05 6.51 -25.24
CA ASN A 207 17.43 6.95 -23.90
C ASN A 207 16.78 8.28 -23.53
N LEU A 208 15.87 8.23 -22.55
CA LEU A 208 15.16 9.37 -21.96
C LEU A 208 15.44 9.48 -20.44
N SER A 209 16.61 9.04 -19.99
CA SER A 209 17.01 9.11 -18.58
C SER A 209 17.20 10.56 -18.14
N ASN A 210 16.85 10.90 -16.89
CA ASN A 210 16.93 12.27 -16.35
C ASN A 210 16.16 13.29 -17.21
N CYS A 211 14.98 12.91 -17.74
CA CYS A 211 14.17 13.78 -18.60
C CYS A 211 12.94 14.42 -17.91
N ARG A 212 12.80 14.25 -16.59
CA ARG A 212 11.66 14.69 -15.78
C ARG A 212 10.32 14.09 -16.25
N LEU A 213 10.35 12.85 -16.71
CA LEU A 213 9.14 12.12 -17.16
C LEU A 213 8.30 11.66 -15.96
N GLY A 214 7.03 12.06 -15.94
CA GLY A 214 6.04 11.67 -14.94
C GLY A 214 5.13 10.51 -15.38
N PRO A 215 4.04 10.25 -14.64
CA PRO A 215 3.14 9.12 -14.90
C PRO A 215 2.44 9.19 -16.26
N ASP A 216 2.05 10.39 -16.73
CA ASP A 216 1.41 10.57 -18.04
C ASP A 216 2.33 10.16 -19.19
N ALA A 217 3.60 10.56 -19.14
CA ALA A 217 4.58 10.13 -20.12
C ALA A 217 4.76 8.62 -20.11
N CYS A 218 4.80 8.00 -18.92
CA CYS A 218 4.93 6.55 -18.78
C CYS A 218 3.74 5.80 -19.39
N LEU A 219 2.50 6.27 -19.22
CA LEU A 219 1.30 5.69 -19.85
C LEU A 219 1.42 5.66 -21.38
N VAL A 220 1.76 6.80 -21.99
CA VAL A 220 1.82 6.92 -23.46
C VAL A 220 3.02 6.16 -24.02
N LEU A 221 4.19 6.24 -23.37
CA LEU A 221 5.37 5.46 -23.73
C LEU A 221 5.08 3.96 -23.68
N SER A 222 4.46 3.48 -22.60
CA SER A 222 4.11 2.07 -22.43
C SER A 222 3.17 1.61 -23.53
N THR A 223 2.13 2.39 -23.84
CA THR A 223 1.19 2.09 -24.94
C THR A 223 1.91 2.06 -26.29
N GLY A 224 2.84 2.98 -26.53
CA GLY A 224 3.63 3.02 -27.76
C GLY A 224 4.54 1.81 -27.91
N VAL A 225 5.22 1.41 -26.83
CA VAL A 225 6.12 0.26 -26.84
C VAL A 225 5.36 -1.06 -26.96
N THR A 226 4.21 -1.22 -26.32
CA THR A 226 3.35 -2.42 -26.50
C THR A 226 3.04 -2.67 -27.98
N MET A 227 2.82 -1.62 -28.77
CA MET A 227 2.56 -1.73 -30.22
C MET A 227 3.82 -1.80 -31.08
N ASN A 228 5.00 -1.59 -30.50
CA ASN A 228 6.27 -1.50 -31.21
C ASN A 228 7.02 -2.83 -31.19
N ALA A 229 7.41 -3.31 -32.36
CA ALA A 229 8.15 -4.57 -32.53
C ALA A 229 9.66 -4.39 -32.80
N SER A 230 10.17 -3.16 -32.83
CA SER A 230 11.57 -2.85 -33.17
C SER A 230 12.42 -2.40 -31.98
N LEU A 231 11.83 -1.76 -30.98
CA LEU A 231 12.56 -1.15 -29.87
C LEU A 231 13.06 -2.23 -28.91
N GLU A 232 14.38 -2.37 -28.82
CA GLU A 232 15.04 -3.39 -28.00
C GLU A 232 15.47 -2.85 -26.64
N VAL A 233 15.78 -1.55 -26.57
CA VAL A 233 16.33 -0.90 -25.37
C VAL A 233 15.61 0.42 -25.10
N LEU A 234 14.99 0.52 -23.93
CA LEU A 234 14.39 1.74 -23.41
C LEU A 234 15.06 2.13 -22.09
N LYS A 235 15.60 3.35 -21.99
CA LYS A 235 16.23 3.84 -20.76
C LYS A 235 15.44 5.01 -20.17
N LEU A 236 14.89 4.84 -18.98
CA LEU A 236 14.06 5.82 -18.28
C LEU A 236 14.61 6.20 -16.90
N SER A 237 15.84 5.84 -16.58
CA SER A 237 16.47 6.05 -15.27
C SER A 237 16.37 7.50 -14.78
N ASN A 238 16.21 7.70 -13.46
CA ASN A 238 16.13 8.99 -12.77
C ASN A 238 14.96 9.88 -13.24
N ASN A 239 13.80 9.28 -13.48
CA ASN A 239 12.57 10.00 -13.80
C ASN A 239 11.52 9.88 -12.67
N PRO A 240 10.70 10.92 -12.43
CA PRO A 240 9.62 10.89 -11.45
C PRO A 240 8.38 10.12 -11.97
N CYS A 241 8.55 8.86 -12.40
CA CYS A 241 7.50 8.07 -13.06
C CYS A 241 6.20 7.93 -12.25
N GLY A 242 6.27 8.00 -10.92
CA GLY A 242 5.10 7.80 -10.04
C GLY A 242 4.62 6.35 -10.01
N GLN A 243 3.82 6.01 -9.00
CA GLN A 243 3.32 4.63 -8.83
C GLN A 243 2.54 4.15 -10.07
N ASP A 244 1.69 5.02 -10.62
CA ASP A 244 0.88 4.70 -11.78
C ASP A 244 1.72 4.57 -13.05
N GLY A 245 2.70 5.46 -13.27
CA GLY A 245 3.63 5.30 -14.39
C GLY A 245 4.40 3.98 -14.33
N GLY A 246 4.78 3.54 -13.12
CA GLY A 246 5.31 2.20 -12.90
C GLY A 246 4.36 1.11 -13.38
N ARG A 247 3.09 1.13 -12.97
CA ARG A 247 2.09 0.12 -13.38
C ARG A 247 1.97 0.00 -14.90
N HIS A 248 1.95 1.12 -15.61
CA HIS A 248 1.88 1.13 -17.08
C HIS A 248 3.10 0.45 -17.72
N LEU A 249 4.31 0.76 -17.20
CA LEU A 249 5.54 0.13 -17.69
C LEU A 249 5.53 -1.38 -17.47
N MET A 250 4.98 -1.86 -16.36
CA MET A 250 4.87 -3.30 -16.08
C MET A 250 3.93 -4.01 -17.03
N HIS A 251 2.77 -3.41 -17.29
CA HIS A 251 1.85 -3.99 -18.26
C HIS A 251 2.48 -4.11 -19.64
N MET A 252 3.23 -3.09 -20.06
CA MET A 252 3.97 -3.13 -21.33
C MET A 252 4.96 -4.29 -21.36
N LEU A 253 5.70 -4.53 -20.28
CA LEU A 253 6.66 -5.64 -20.19
C LEU A 253 6.02 -7.03 -20.26
N GLN A 254 4.74 -7.17 -19.88
CA GLN A 254 4.01 -8.45 -20.00
C GLN A 254 3.49 -8.72 -21.40
N THR A 255 3.35 -7.67 -22.22
CA THR A 255 2.68 -7.75 -23.52
C THR A 255 3.63 -7.56 -24.70
N ASN A 256 4.84 -7.06 -24.45
CA ASN A 256 5.83 -6.78 -25.47
C ASN A 256 6.99 -7.78 -25.41
N ASP A 257 7.17 -8.55 -26.48
CA ASP A 257 8.26 -9.53 -26.62
C ASP A 257 9.54 -8.94 -27.25
N ALA A 258 9.46 -7.71 -27.79
CA ALA A 258 10.58 -7.08 -28.50
C ALA A 258 11.59 -6.40 -27.56
N LEU A 259 11.12 -5.84 -26.45
CA LEU A 259 11.93 -5.06 -25.52
C LEU A 259 12.82 -5.97 -24.68
N SER A 260 14.10 -6.02 -25.02
CA SER A 260 15.11 -6.82 -24.29
C SER A 260 15.62 -6.15 -23.00
N ARG A 261 15.56 -4.81 -22.90
CA ARG A 261 16.16 -4.07 -21.78
C ARG A 261 15.39 -2.79 -21.46
N LEU A 262 14.91 -2.70 -20.22
CA LEU A 262 14.35 -1.49 -19.61
C LEU A 262 15.23 -1.08 -18.41
N THR A 263 15.68 0.19 -18.34
CA THR A 263 16.39 0.71 -17.15
C THR A 263 15.54 1.75 -16.42
N LEU A 264 15.43 1.60 -15.10
CA LEU A 264 14.58 2.40 -14.20
C LEU A 264 15.34 2.87 -12.95
N ASP A 265 16.68 2.77 -12.95
CA ASP A 265 17.55 3.20 -11.85
C ASP A 265 17.21 4.62 -11.38
N GLY A 266 16.95 4.78 -10.07
CA GLY A 266 16.70 6.10 -9.47
C GLY A 266 15.34 6.72 -9.82
N CYS A 267 14.42 5.99 -10.47
CA CYS A 267 13.05 6.46 -10.67
C CYS A 267 12.28 6.53 -9.34
N SER A 268 11.45 7.57 -9.19
CA SER A 268 10.59 7.74 -8.02
C SER A 268 9.17 7.24 -8.31
N PHE A 269 8.75 6.20 -7.60
CA PHE A 269 7.40 5.60 -7.70
C PHE A 269 6.45 6.00 -6.56
N VAL A 270 6.72 7.12 -5.89
CA VAL A 270 5.88 7.61 -4.79
C VAL A 270 4.56 8.17 -5.34
N SER A 271 3.44 7.78 -4.72
CA SER A 271 2.08 8.26 -5.05
C SER A 271 2.00 9.79 -5.02
N SER A 272 1.61 10.40 -6.14
CA SER A 272 1.25 11.81 -6.19
C SER A 272 -0.13 12.01 -5.57
N LYS A 273 -0.21 12.93 -4.61
CA LYS A 273 -1.45 13.33 -3.93
C LYS A 273 -2.40 14.06 -4.89
N TYR A 274 -3.19 13.39 -5.70
CA TYR A 274 -4.44 13.95 -6.23
C TYR A 274 -5.46 12.81 -6.37
N GLY A 275 -6.73 13.13 -6.15
CA GLY A 275 -7.85 12.19 -6.21
C GLY A 275 -8.77 12.61 -7.34
N GLY A 276 -8.33 12.43 -8.59
CA GLY A 276 -9.08 12.81 -9.78
C GLY A 276 -8.89 11.79 -10.91
N LYS A 277 -9.97 11.24 -11.46
CA LYS A 277 -9.93 10.30 -12.59
C LYS A 277 -9.41 10.97 -13.87
N GLY A 278 -8.09 11.05 -14.03
CA GLY A 278 -7.38 11.45 -15.25
C GLY A 278 -6.46 10.32 -15.73
N ALA A 279 -5.87 10.50 -16.92
CA ALA A 279 -4.99 9.50 -17.53
C ALA A 279 -3.79 9.12 -16.64
N ALA A 280 -3.25 10.07 -15.86
CA ALA A 280 -2.20 9.82 -14.86
C ALA A 280 -2.56 8.76 -13.80
N GLU A 281 -3.83 8.70 -13.39
CA GLU A 281 -4.32 7.88 -12.27
C GLU A 281 -5.02 6.60 -12.74
N PHE A 282 -5.00 6.32 -14.04
CA PHE A 282 -5.64 5.13 -14.59
C PHE A 282 -4.94 3.86 -14.11
N ASN A 283 -5.74 2.90 -13.64
CA ASN A 283 -5.29 1.58 -13.26
C ASN A 283 -6.11 0.55 -14.05
N ARG A 284 -5.46 -0.23 -14.92
CA ARG A 284 -6.14 -1.27 -15.68
C ARG A 284 -6.81 -2.34 -14.81
N PHE A 285 -6.31 -2.55 -13.58
CA PHE A 285 -6.86 -3.50 -12.61
C PHE A 285 -8.00 -2.90 -11.75
N ASP A 286 -8.18 -1.57 -11.76
CA ASP A 286 -9.29 -0.83 -11.15
C ASP A 286 -9.82 0.21 -12.15
N ALA A 287 -10.22 -0.27 -13.33
CA ALA A 287 -10.69 0.59 -14.41
C ALA A 287 -12.10 1.16 -14.14
N ASP A 288 -12.70 0.92 -12.98
CA ASP A 288 -14.11 1.21 -12.72
C ASP A 288 -14.43 2.72 -12.69
N GLY A 289 -15.46 3.06 -13.45
CA GLY A 289 -16.28 4.26 -13.32
C GLY A 289 -16.32 5.15 -14.56
N PRO A 290 -16.77 6.41 -14.40
CA PRO A 290 -16.99 7.28 -15.53
C PRO A 290 -15.68 7.86 -16.07
N TYR A 291 -15.57 7.88 -17.39
CA TYR A 291 -14.51 8.52 -18.16
C TYR A 291 -15.13 9.55 -19.10
N SER A 292 -14.45 10.69 -19.21
CA SER A 292 -14.73 11.74 -20.19
C SER A 292 -13.39 12.14 -20.78
N LEU A 293 -13.09 11.60 -21.96
CA LEU A 293 -11.78 11.67 -22.59
C LEU A 293 -11.84 12.65 -23.76
N ASP A 294 -10.94 13.63 -23.75
CA ASP A 294 -10.72 14.51 -24.90
C ASP A 294 -9.71 13.85 -25.85
N LEU A 295 -10.19 13.32 -26.97
CA LEU A 295 -9.33 12.64 -27.94
C LEU A 295 -8.34 13.57 -28.65
N SER A 296 -8.42 14.89 -28.45
CA SER A 296 -7.39 15.83 -28.88
C SER A 296 -6.17 15.86 -27.93
N SER A 297 -6.33 15.40 -26.69
CA SER A 297 -5.24 15.15 -25.74
C SER A 297 -4.64 13.77 -26.01
N LEU A 298 -3.33 13.74 -26.26
CA LEU A 298 -2.61 12.48 -26.53
C LEU A 298 -2.64 11.53 -25.32
N THR A 299 -2.68 12.06 -24.09
CA THR A 299 -2.77 11.26 -22.87
C THR A 299 -4.14 10.59 -22.74
N ASP A 300 -5.21 11.34 -22.99
CA ASP A 300 -6.58 10.81 -22.99
C ASP A 300 -6.81 9.83 -24.14
N LYS A 301 -6.15 10.05 -25.28
CA LYS A 301 -6.15 9.11 -26.41
C LYS A 301 -5.46 7.80 -26.03
N ALA A 302 -4.32 7.84 -25.33
CA ALA A 302 -3.68 6.63 -24.82
C ALA A 302 -4.56 5.92 -23.78
N LEU A 303 -5.23 6.65 -22.89
CA LEU A 303 -6.20 6.08 -21.98
C LEU A 303 -7.38 5.43 -22.72
N ALA A 304 -7.90 6.07 -23.77
CA ALA A 304 -8.93 5.50 -24.63
C ALA A 304 -8.44 4.19 -25.30
N THR A 305 -7.19 4.15 -25.78
CA THR A 305 -6.56 2.93 -26.29
C THR A 305 -6.56 1.82 -25.24
N GLN A 306 -6.12 2.11 -24.02
CA GLN A 306 -6.09 1.13 -22.92
C GLN A 306 -7.50 0.60 -22.58
N LEU A 307 -8.50 1.47 -22.54
CA LEU A 307 -9.90 1.06 -22.31
C LEU A 307 -10.46 0.21 -23.45
N CYS A 308 -10.03 0.45 -24.70
CA CYS A 308 -10.40 -0.41 -25.84
C CYS A 308 -9.77 -1.79 -25.71
N LEU A 309 -8.47 -1.88 -25.39
CA LEU A 309 -7.78 -3.15 -25.15
C LEU A 309 -8.43 -3.94 -24.00
N LEU A 310 -8.84 -3.27 -22.92
CA LEU A 310 -9.58 -3.93 -21.84
C LEU A 310 -10.98 -4.40 -22.24
N GLU A 311 -11.66 -3.72 -23.16
CA GLU A 311 -12.94 -4.18 -23.69
C GLU A 311 -12.76 -5.39 -24.62
N GLU A 312 -11.66 -5.48 -25.37
CA GLU A 312 -11.25 -6.68 -26.10
C GLU A 312 -11.08 -7.88 -25.17
N GLU A 313 -10.40 -7.69 -24.03
CA GLU A 313 -10.22 -8.71 -22.99
C GLU A 313 -11.55 -9.06 -22.28
N LEU A 314 -12.40 -8.06 -22.02
CA LEU A 314 -13.65 -8.17 -21.24
C LEU A 314 -14.84 -7.53 -21.97
N PRO A 315 -15.41 -8.19 -22.99
CA PRO A 315 -16.47 -7.61 -23.81
C PRO A 315 -17.71 -7.20 -23.01
N GLY A 316 -18.21 -5.99 -23.26
CA GLY A 316 -19.41 -5.45 -22.62
C GLY A 316 -19.18 -4.80 -21.26
N SER A 317 -17.93 -4.54 -20.86
CA SER A 317 -17.58 -3.84 -19.62
C SER A 317 -17.78 -2.33 -19.74
N ALA A 318 -17.52 -1.76 -20.92
CA ALA A 318 -17.90 -0.41 -21.24
C ALA A 318 -19.44 -0.29 -21.29
N LYS A 319 -19.97 0.75 -20.65
CA LYS A 319 -21.39 1.10 -20.62
C LYS A 319 -21.57 2.57 -21.00
N GLU A 320 -22.74 2.91 -21.51
CA GLU A 320 -23.13 4.29 -21.81
C GLU A 320 -22.15 5.03 -22.74
N VAL A 321 -21.56 4.30 -23.70
CA VAL A 321 -20.54 4.83 -24.61
C VAL A 321 -21.13 5.87 -25.57
N ARG A 322 -20.55 7.08 -25.55
CA ARG A 322 -20.93 8.20 -26.44
C ARG A 322 -19.70 8.89 -26.99
N TYR A 323 -19.79 9.31 -28.25
CA TYR A 323 -18.80 10.16 -28.92
C TYR A 323 -19.47 11.45 -29.38
N ASN A 324 -18.93 12.59 -28.93
CA ASN A 324 -19.53 13.92 -29.12
C ASN A 324 -21.02 13.96 -28.75
N GLY A 325 -21.39 13.29 -27.65
CA GLY A 325 -22.76 13.18 -27.13
C GLY A 325 -23.67 12.19 -27.86
N LYS A 326 -23.28 11.70 -29.04
CA LYS A 326 -24.01 10.66 -29.78
C LYS A 326 -23.66 9.28 -29.24
N ARG A 327 -24.67 8.44 -29.02
CA ARG A 327 -24.48 7.06 -28.58
C ARG A 327 -23.80 6.25 -29.68
N LEU A 328 -22.77 5.48 -29.33
CA LEU A 328 -22.02 4.67 -30.30
C LEU A 328 -22.59 3.26 -30.49
N SER A 329 -23.26 2.69 -29.48
CA SER A 329 -23.87 1.35 -29.54
C SER A 329 -25.18 1.30 -28.74
N ASP A 330 -26.16 0.52 -29.21
CA ASP A 330 -27.46 0.35 -28.55
C ASP A 330 -27.42 -0.73 -27.45
N ASP A 331 -26.55 -1.70 -27.65
CA ASP A 331 -26.13 -2.84 -26.83
C ASP A 331 -25.19 -2.45 -25.67
N GLY A 332 -24.68 -1.23 -25.68
CA GLY A 332 -24.07 -0.57 -24.52
C GLY A 332 -22.56 -0.72 -24.38
N GLY A 333 -21.90 -1.60 -25.15
CA GLY A 333 -20.44 -1.78 -25.17
C GLY A 333 -19.68 -0.82 -26.09
N LEU A 334 -18.35 -0.90 -26.09
CA LEU A 334 -17.49 -0.20 -27.07
C LEU A 334 -17.52 -1.01 -28.38
N PRO A 335 -18.01 -0.46 -29.52
CA PRO A 335 -18.14 -1.23 -30.76
C PRO A 335 -16.80 -1.29 -31.52
N LEU A 336 -15.85 -2.04 -30.95
CA LEU A 336 -14.45 -2.08 -31.40
C LEU A 336 -14.30 -2.52 -32.86
N GLU A 337 -14.96 -3.62 -33.26
CA GLU A 337 -14.89 -4.15 -34.63
C GLU A 337 -15.48 -3.18 -35.67
N GLN A 338 -16.60 -2.52 -35.34
CA GLN A 338 -17.29 -1.61 -36.25
C GLN A 338 -16.51 -0.31 -36.45
N LEU A 339 -15.78 0.13 -35.42
CA LEU A 339 -15.01 1.37 -35.43
C LEU A 339 -13.51 1.15 -35.75
N ASN A 340 -13.07 -0.12 -35.83
CA ASN A 340 -11.67 -0.49 -35.96
C ASN A 340 -10.80 0.14 -34.84
N TRP A 341 -11.28 0.12 -33.61
CA TRP A 341 -10.54 0.59 -32.42
C TRP A 341 -9.87 -0.59 -31.73
N PRO A 342 -8.64 -0.44 -31.19
CA PRO A 342 -7.90 0.81 -30.97
C PRO A 342 -7.09 1.34 -32.17
N ALA A 343 -7.01 0.61 -33.28
CA ALA A 343 -6.16 0.98 -34.43
C ALA A 343 -6.48 2.36 -35.04
N ASN A 344 -7.76 2.78 -35.00
CA ASN A 344 -8.21 4.02 -35.62
C ASN A 344 -9.07 4.91 -34.70
N ILE A 345 -8.53 5.27 -33.52
CA ILE A 345 -9.18 6.23 -32.62
C ILE A 345 -9.18 7.63 -33.25
N PRO A 346 -10.34 8.34 -33.29
CA PRO A 346 -10.45 9.68 -33.87
C PRO A 346 -9.43 10.67 -33.31
N PRO A 347 -8.95 11.63 -34.14
CA PRO A 347 -7.92 12.58 -33.71
C PRO A 347 -8.46 13.70 -32.81
N LYS A 348 -9.78 13.90 -32.73
CA LYS A 348 -10.44 14.96 -31.95
C LYS A 348 -11.82 14.48 -31.52
N GLY A 349 -12.39 15.14 -30.51
CA GLY A 349 -13.75 14.88 -30.02
C GLY A 349 -13.77 14.31 -28.60
N ILE A 350 -14.94 14.29 -27.97
CA ILE A 350 -15.10 13.85 -26.60
C ILE A 350 -15.71 12.45 -26.59
N LEU A 351 -14.97 11.48 -26.03
CA LEU A 351 -15.44 10.13 -25.77
C LEU A 351 -15.84 10.02 -24.30
N THR A 352 -17.11 9.76 -24.02
CA THR A 352 -17.61 9.50 -22.67
C THR A 352 -18.08 8.07 -22.55
N LEU A 353 -17.66 7.37 -21.50
CA LEU A 353 -18.12 6.01 -21.21
C LEU A 353 -18.06 5.75 -19.71
N LYS A 354 -18.85 4.81 -19.23
CA LYS A 354 -18.77 4.26 -17.88
C LYS A 354 -18.18 2.87 -17.98
N TYR A 355 -16.95 2.69 -17.54
CA TYR A 355 -16.34 1.37 -17.53
C TYR A 355 -16.76 0.65 -16.24
N ILE A 356 -17.25 -0.57 -16.36
CA ILE A 356 -17.62 -1.42 -15.24
C ILE A 356 -16.84 -2.71 -15.42
N GLY A 357 -15.66 -2.78 -14.81
CA GLY A 357 -14.94 -4.02 -14.67
C GLY A 357 -15.78 -5.02 -13.88
N MET A 358 -15.69 -6.30 -14.23
CA MET A 358 -16.48 -7.37 -13.60
C MET A 358 -16.21 -7.54 -12.08
N TYR A 359 -15.30 -6.75 -11.50
CA TYR A 359 -15.00 -6.65 -10.07
C TYR A 359 -16.19 -6.21 -9.21
N ASN A 360 -17.23 -5.61 -9.82
CA ASN A 360 -18.43 -5.14 -9.12
C ASN A 360 -19.63 -6.12 -9.15
N THR A 361 -19.43 -7.38 -9.56
CA THR A 361 -20.52 -8.38 -9.64
C THR A 361 -20.88 -9.04 -8.29
N GLY A 362 -20.24 -8.64 -7.18
CA GLY A 362 -20.52 -9.25 -5.87
C GLY A 362 -20.02 -10.70 -5.74
N VAL A 363 -19.29 -11.19 -6.73
CA VAL A 363 -18.51 -12.43 -6.63
C VAL A 363 -17.16 -12.04 -6.05
N ALA A 364 -16.89 -12.47 -4.81
CA ALA A 364 -15.55 -12.41 -4.23
C ALA A 364 -14.58 -13.09 -5.21
N LYS A 365 -13.76 -12.33 -5.93
CA LYS A 365 -12.63 -12.91 -6.66
C LYS A 365 -11.67 -13.43 -5.60
N ASP A 366 -11.43 -14.74 -5.59
CA ASP A 366 -10.31 -15.31 -4.85
C ASP A 366 -9.06 -14.47 -5.06
N GLN A 367 -8.27 -14.28 -4.00
CA GLN A 367 -6.94 -13.69 -4.11
C GLN A 367 -6.16 -14.60 -5.06
N LYS A 368 -6.20 -14.27 -6.36
CA LYS A 368 -5.68 -15.12 -7.40
C LYS A 368 -4.16 -15.00 -7.34
N GLU A 369 -3.54 -16.15 -7.20
CA GLU A 369 -2.11 -16.31 -7.39
C GLU A 369 -1.71 -15.78 -8.77
N ILE A 370 -0.50 -15.23 -8.87
CA ILE A 370 0.11 -14.90 -10.16
C ILE A 370 0.06 -16.13 -11.08
N GLU A 371 -0.27 -15.92 -12.35
CA GLU A 371 -0.27 -17.00 -13.34
C GLU A 371 1.18 -17.41 -13.65
N ASP A 372 1.41 -18.69 -13.94
CA ASP A 372 2.77 -19.24 -14.12
C ASP A 372 3.55 -18.48 -15.22
N GLU A 373 2.87 -18.11 -16.31
CA GLU A 373 3.46 -17.34 -17.43
C GLU A 373 3.90 -15.93 -16.99
N ASP A 374 3.05 -15.23 -16.24
CA ASP A 374 3.36 -13.91 -15.66
C ASP A 374 4.56 -13.99 -14.68
N LEU A 375 4.62 -15.06 -13.89
CA LEU A 375 5.72 -15.30 -12.96
C LEU A 375 7.02 -15.59 -13.69
N GLU A 376 7.01 -16.44 -14.73
CA GLU A 376 8.18 -16.76 -15.54
C GLU A 376 8.76 -15.51 -16.21
N ASN A 377 7.90 -14.65 -16.77
CA ASN A 377 8.29 -13.38 -17.37
C ASN A 377 8.96 -12.46 -16.33
N LEU A 378 8.33 -12.32 -15.15
CA LEU A 378 8.88 -11.53 -14.05
C LEU A 378 10.23 -12.07 -13.56
N VAL A 379 10.34 -13.37 -13.31
CA VAL A 379 11.56 -14.00 -12.83
C VAL A 379 12.68 -13.88 -13.87
N THR A 380 12.39 -14.07 -15.16
CA THR A 380 13.35 -13.89 -16.25
C THR A 380 13.89 -12.47 -16.28
N GLN A 381 13.02 -11.48 -16.13
CA GLN A 381 13.44 -10.07 -16.03
C GLN A 381 14.32 -9.85 -14.81
N LEU A 382 13.93 -10.32 -13.63
CA LEU A 382 14.72 -10.20 -12.38
C LEU A 382 16.09 -10.90 -12.47
N GLN A 383 16.18 -12.00 -13.20
CA GLN A 383 17.42 -12.76 -13.39
C GLN A 383 18.34 -12.14 -14.44
N SER A 384 17.89 -11.13 -15.19
CA SER A 384 18.74 -10.44 -16.15
C SER A 384 19.96 -9.82 -15.46
N ASN A 385 21.15 -10.15 -15.96
CA ASN A 385 22.43 -9.59 -15.47
C ASN A 385 22.60 -8.10 -15.83
N HIS A 386 21.67 -7.55 -16.61
CA HIS A 386 21.72 -6.17 -17.08
C HIS A 386 20.98 -5.18 -16.18
N ILE A 387 20.32 -5.66 -15.12
CA ILE A 387 19.60 -4.82 -14.17
C ILE A 387 20.22 -4.88 -12.77
N SER A 388 20.29 -3.73 -12.11
CA SER A 388 20.84 -3.59 -10.75
C SER A 388 19.88 -4.20 -9.72
N ASP A 389 20.37 -4.58 -8.53
CA ASP A 389 19.48 -5.07 -7.45
C ASP A 389 18.44 -4.01 -7.02
N ARG A 390 18.72 -2.72 -7.22
CA ARG A 390 17.76 -1.63 -7.01
C ARG A 390 16.66 -1.59 -8.06
N GLU A 391 16.99 -1.88 -9.32
CA GLU A 391 15.99 -2.03 -10.40
C GLU A 391 15.12 -3.25 -10.16
N LYS A 392 15.72 -4.38 -9.75
CA LYS A 392 14.99 -5.58 -9.35
C LYS A 392 14.01 -5.28 -8.22
N MET A 393 14.44 -4.53 -7.21
CA MET A 393 13.59 -4.11 -6.10
C MET A 393 12.44 -3.20 -6.51
N THR A 394 12.69 -2.34 -7.49
CA THR A 394 11.66 -1.47 -8.08
C THR A 394 10.60 -2.30 -8.79
N LEU A 395 11.01 -3.22 -9.67
CA LEU A 395 10.12 -4.14 -10.39
C LEU A 395 9.32 -5.00 -9.41
N LEU A 396 9.98 -5.58 -8.39
CA LEU A 396 9.37 -6.41 -7.37
C LEU A 396 8.34 -5.63 -6.54
N THR A 397 8.66 -4.39 -6.15
CA THR A 397 7.70 -3.53 -5.43
C THR A 397 6.48 -3.23 -6.31
N MET A 398 6.70 -2.98 -7.60
CA MET A 398 5.62 -2.70 -8.54
C MET A 398 4.72 -3.91 -8.80
N PHE A 399 5.28 -5.09 -9.09
CA PHE A 399 4.52 -6.34 -9.25
C PHE A 399 3.75 -6.73 -7.98
N SER A 400 4.40 -6.60 -6.83
CA SER A 400 3.77 -6.93 -5.56
C SER A 400 2.53 -6.08 -5.25
N SER A 401 2.34 -4.94 -5.92
CA SER A 401 1.16 -4.10 -5.73
C SER A 401 -0.10 -4.65 -6.42
N SER A 402 0.05 -5.53 -7.40
CA SER A 402 -1.05 -6.03 -8.25
C SER A 402 -1.28 -7.53 -8.11
N TYR A 403 -0.30 -8.29 -7.62
CA TYR A 403 -0.33 -9.75 -7.59
C TYR A 403 -0.16 -10.33 -6.19
N TYR A 404 -0.67 -11.55 -6.03
CA TYR A 404 -0.43 -12.40 -4.87
C TYR A 404 0.43 -13.60 -5.27
N PHE A 405 1.19 -14.12 -4.31
CA PHE A 405 2.22 -15.13 -4.57
C PHE A 405 2.14 -16.27 -3.57
N LEU A 406 2.68 -17.43 -3.93
CA LEU A 406 3.08 -18.43 -2.94
C LEU A 406 4.46 -18.08 -2.37
N ALA A 407 4.78 -18.65 -1.21
CA ALA A 407 6.08 -18.48 -0.57
C ALA A 407 7.23 -18.96 -1.47
N GLU A 408 6.99 -19.99 -2.29
CA GLU A 408 7.95 -20.45 -3.29
C GLU A 408 8.21 -19.42 -4.40
N HIS A 409 7.16 -18.78 -4.91
CA HIS A 409 7.29 -17.73 -5.93
C HIS A 409 8.07 -16.53 -5.37
N ALA A 410 7.78 -16.16 -4.12
CA ALA A 410 8.56 -15.15 -3.41
C ALA A 410 10.04 -15.55 -3.27
N ARG A 411 10.33 -16.80 -2.91
CA ARG A 411 11.71 -17.32 -2.85
C ARG A 411 12.41 -17.24 -4.20
N GLN A 412 11.75 -17.61 -5.29
CA GLN A 412 12.30 -17.54 -6.64
C GLN A 412 12.65 -16.10 -7.03
N MET A 413 11.73 -15.14 -6.83
CA MET A 413 11.98 -13.72 -7.10
C MET A 413 13.12 -13.15 -6.24
N LEU A 414 13.15 -13.47 -4.94
CA LEU A 414 14.18 -13.00 -4.02
C LEU A 414 15.56 -13.60 -4.32
N SER A 415 15.62 -14.81 -4.88
CA SER A 415 16.88 -15.45 -5.28
C SER A 415 17.61 -14.71 -6.40
N ALA A 416 16.91 -13.88 -7.16
CA ALA A 416 17.50 -13.04 -8.21
C ALA A 416 18.22 -11.79 -7.66
N ILE A 417 18.04 -11.46 -6.37
CA ILE A 417 18.61 -10.27 -5.72
C ILE A 417 19.88 -10.68 -4.95
N ASN A 418 21.02 -10.12 -5.35
CA ASN A 418 22.30 -10.49 -4.77
C ASN A 418 22.55 -9.80 -3.43
N ASP A 419 22.26 -8.50 -3.32
CA ASP A 419 22.41 -7.70 -2.09
C ASP A 419 21.46 -8.18 -0.97
N PRO A 420 21.98 -8.63 0.19
CA PRO A 420 21.13 -9.12 1.29
C PRO A 420 20.18 -8.08 1.88
N GLN A 421 20.54 -6.78 1.89
CA GLN A 421 19.68 -5.72 2.43
C GLN A 421 18.52 -5.41 1.50
N GLU A 422 18.79 -5.37 0.19
CA GLU A 422 17.74 -5.22 -0.83
C GLU A 422 16.83 -6.46 -0.80
N ARG A 423 17.39 -7.67 -0.69
CA ARG A 423 16.61 -8.90 -0.58
C ARG A 423 15.69 -8.92 0.64
N LEU A 424 16.18 -8.43 1.79
CA LEU A 424 15.38 -8.31 3.01
C LEU A 424 14.24 -7.29 2.88
N SER A 425 14.52 -6.19 2.16
CA SER A 425 13.51 -5.19 1.81
C SER A 425 12.44 -5.77 0.88
N GLY A 426 12.86 -6.56 -0.12
CA GLY A 426 11.96 -7.27 -1.03
C GLY A 426 11.09 -8.28 -0.29
N ALA A 427 11.68 -9.03 0.64
CA ALA A 427 10.96 -9.98 1.47
C ALA A 427 9.91 -9.29 2.35
N THR A 428 10.21 -8.09 2.87
CA THR A 428 9.25 -7.27 3.64
C THR A 428 8.03 -6.90 2.80
N VAL A 429 8.24 -6.53 1.53
CA VAL A 429 7.17 -6.18 0.60
C VAL A 429 6.34 -7.41 0.23
N LEU A 430 6.99 -8.52 -0.11
CA LEU A 430 6.32 -9.76 -0.51
C LEU A 430 5.60 -10.46 0.65
N PHE A 431 6.08 -10.32 1.90
CA PHE A 431 5.53 -11.00 3.06
C PHE A 431 4.00 -10.81 3.22
N PHE A 432 3.51 -9.60 2.94
CA PHE A 432 2.08 -9.29 3.04
C PHE A 432 1.27 -9.72 1.81
N ARG A 433 1.94 -10.14 0.73
CA ARG A 433 1.38 -10.61 -0.54
C ARG A 433 1.41 -12.13 -0.71
N VAL A 434 2.01 -12.85 0.25
CA VAL A 434 2.01 -14.32 0.25
C VAL A 434 0.65 -14.88 0.70
N LEU A 435 0.11 -15.84 -0.06
CA LEU A 435 -1.18 -16.49 0.21
C LEU A 435 -1.04 -17.62 1.24
N ASP A 436 -0.01 -18.45 1.10
CA ASP A 436 0.29 -19.58 1.96
C ASP A 436 1.18 -19.16 3.15
N ALA A 437 0.61 -18.33 4.01
CA ALA A 437 1.34 -17.71 5.12
C ALA A 437 2.08 -18.70 6.05
N GLN A 438 1.64 -19.97 6.11
CA GLN A 438 2.30 -21.06 6.83
C GLN A 438 3.69 -21.43 6.27
N ASN A 439 3.97 -21.13 5.01
CA ASN A 439 5.21 -21.46 4.32
C ASN A 439 6.14 -20.25 4.17
N THR A 440 5.81 -19.11 4.78
CA THR A 440 6.64 -17.87 4.71
C THR A 440 8.08 -18.09 5.19
N ASP A 441 8.31 -19.10 6.03
CA ASP A 441 9.64 -19.52 6.46
C ASP A 441 10.55 -20.02 5.32
N GLN A 442 9.97 -20.36 4.16
CA GLN A 442 10.69 -20.80 2.97
C GLN A 442 11.16 -19.65 2.07
N MET A 443 10.68 -18.41 2.29
CA MET A 443 11.00 -17.25 1.45
C MET A 443 12.48 -16.87 1.50
N LEU A 444 13.13 -17.10 2.65
CA LEU A 444 14.50 -16.68 2.94
C LEU A 444 15.28 -17.76 3.70
N PRO A 445 16.63 -17.74 3.62
CA PRO A 445 17.48 -18.54 4.51
C PRO A 445 17.23 -18.19 5.99
N GLN A 446 17.39 -19.17 6.90
CA GLN A 446 17.10 -19.02 8.35
C GLN A 446 17.71 -17.75 8.99
N ASN A 447 18.95 -17.40 8.64
CA ASN A 447 19.63 -16.23 9.20
C ASN A 447 18.94 -14.91 8.80
N GLU A 448 18.53 -14.79 7.54
CA GLU A 448 17.84 -13.60 7.02
C GLU A 448 16.38 -13.55 7.47
N LEU A 449 15.75 -14.72 7.67
CA LEU A 449 14.41 -14.82 8.23
C LEU A 449 14.33 -14.23 9.65
N LEU A 450 15.34 -14.47 10.48
CA LEU A 450 15.39 -13.89 11.83
C LEU A 450 15.45 -12.36 11.76
N GLN A 451 16.26 -11.81 10.85
CA GLN A 451 16.36 -10.36 10.62
C GLN A 451 15.05 -9.79 10.07
N LEU A 452 14.36 -10.50 9.18
CA LEU A 452 13.05 -10.09 8.66
C LEU A 452 12.02 -10.00 9.80
N ARG A 453 12.01 -10.99 10.69
CA ARG A 453 11.13 -11.00 11.87
C ARG A 453 11.45 -9.84 12.81
N GLU A 454 12.73 -9.50 13.01
CA GLU A 454 13.14 -8.33 13.78
C GLU A 454 12.69 -7.02 13.13
N MET A 455 12.79 -6.89 11.81
CA MET A 455 12.35 -5.72 11.06
C MET A 455 10.82 -5.54 11.06
N LEU A 456 10.08 -6.62 10.85
CA LEU A 456 8.62 -6.62 10.87
C LEU A 456 8.06 -6.45 12.29
N GLY A 457 8.84 -6.82 13.31
CA GLY A 457 8.44 -6.76 14.72
C GLY A 457 7.12 -7.49 14.96
N VAL A 458 6.12 -6.76 15.46
CA VAL A 458 4.79 -7.32 15.73
C VAL A 458 4.03 -7.74 14.47
N HIS A 459 4.41 -7.21 13.30
CA HIS A 459 3.77 -7.52 12.03
C HIS A 459 4.30 -8.81 11.39
N ALA A 460 5.39 -9.39 11.91
CA ALA A 460 5.82 -10.74 11.54
C ALA A 460 4.74 -11.80 11.82
N TYR A 461 3.77 -11.46 12.66
CA TYR A 461 2.65 -12.30 13.08
C TYR A 461 1.34 -11.97 12.38
N PHE A 462 1.34 -10.96 11.52
CA PHE A 462 0.21 -10.69 10.66
C PHE A 462 0.00 -11.87 9.72
N ARG A 463 -1.25 -12.32 9.58
CA ARG A 463 -1.62 -13.42 8.70
C ARG A 463 -2.83 -13.00 7.87
N ALA A 464 -2.63 -12.83 6.57
CA ALA A 464 -3.68 -12.37 5.66
C ALA A 464 -4.89 -13.32 5.56
N THR A 465 -4.68 -14.61 5.85
CA THR A 465 -5.74 -15.63 5.88
C THR A 465 -6.65 -15.52 7.12
N ASN A 466 -6.19 -14.87 8.19
CA ASN A 466 -6.99 -14.59 9.38
C ASN A 466 -6.51 -13.29 10.04
N PRO A 467 -6.86 -12.13 9.47
CA PRO A 467 -6.49 -10.84 10.02
C PRO A 467 -7.28 -10.46 11.28
N THR A 468 -8.07 -11.38 11.88
CA THR A 468 -8.90 -11.06 13.06
C THR A 468 -8.04 -10.59 14.23
N GLY A 469 -8.29 -9.38 14.72
CA GLY A 469 -7.48 -8.77 15.80
C GLY A 469 -7.63 -7.26 15.89
N CYS A 470 -6.86 -6.64 16.80
CA CYS A 470 -6.78 -5.18 16.94
C CYS A 470 -5.49 -4.67 16.32
N PHE A 471 -5.59 -3.58 15.55
CA PHE A 471 -4.51 -2.92 14.85
C PHE A 471 -4.39 -1.48 15.31
N ASN A 472 -3.16 -1.07 15.61
CA ASN A 472 -2.78 0.32 15.83
C ASN A 472 -1.56 0.59 14.95
N LEU A 473 -1.79 1.25 13.82
CA LEU A 473 -0.87 1.36 12.70
C LEU A 473 -0.44 2.82 12.57
N ASN A 474 0.85 3.07 12.71
CA ASN A 474 1.44 4.37 12.39
C ASN A 474 1.74 4.38 10.89
N LEU A 475 0.89 5.05 10.11
CA LEU A 475 1.01 5.07 8.67
C LEU A 475 2.27 5.80 8.16
N GLN A 476 3.05 6.47 9.02
CA GLN A 476 4.39 6.94 8.64
C GLN A 476 5.38 5.79 8.43
N VAL A 477 5.17 4.66 9.10
CA VAL A 477 5.98 3.45 8.99
C VAL A 477 5.49 2.61 7.81
N GLN A 478 6.41 2.16 6.96
CA GLN A 478 6.08 1.43 5.73
C GLN A 478 5.40 0.08 6.00
N THR A 479 5.87 -0.69 6.99
CA THR A 479 5.28 -1.97 7.38
C THR A 479 3.82 -1.82 7.81
N ASP A 480 3.51 -0.80 8.59
CA ASP A 480 2.18 -0.49 9.08
C ASP A 480 1.24 -0.11 7.93
N ARG A 481 1.75 0.61 6.92
CA ARG A 481 1.01 0.89 5.68
C ARG A 481 0.71 -0.38 4.88
N LEU A 482 1.67 -1.30 4.76
CA LEU A 482 1.47 -2.57 4.07
C LEU A 482 0.39 -3.41 4.78
N VAL A 483 0.42 -3.47 6.11
CA VAL A 483 -0.63 -4.13 6.92
C VAL A 483 -1.98 -3.47 6.71
N ALA A 484 -2.05 -2.14 6.79
CA ALA A 484 -3.30 -1.40 6.57
C ALA A 484 -3.85 -1.66 5.17
N GLN A 485 -3.01 -1.61 4.14
CA GLN A 485 -3.39 -1.90 2.76
C GLN A 485 -3.94 -3.33 2.64
N ARG A 486 -3.29 -4.29 3.29
CA ARG A 486 -3.72 -5.69 3.28
C ARG A 486 -5.07 -5.89 3.97
N LEU A 487 -5.34 -5.17 5.06
CA LEU A 487 -6.63 -5.17 5.74
C LEU A 487 -7.74 -4.56 4.88
N VAL A 488 -7.43 -3.56 4.04
CA VAL A 488 -8.39 -3.00 3.07
C VAL A 488 -8.74 -4.05 2.01
N GLU A 489 -7.72 -4.69 1.44
CA GLU A 489 -7.89 -5.75 0.44
C GLU A 489 -8.66 -6.96 0.98
N SER A 490 -8.37 -7.40 2.21
CA SER A 490 -9.14 -8.45 2.88
C SER A 490 -10.60 -8.05 3.05
N ALA A 491 -10.91 -6.79 3.40
CA ALA A 491 -12.29 -6.34 3.55
C ALA A 491 -13.05 -6.32 2.23
N LEU A 492 -12.37 -5.97 1.13
CA LEU A 492 -12.93 -6.00 -0.23
C LEU A 492 -13.22 -7.43 -0.67
N TYR A 493 -12.26 -8.35 -0.44
CA TYR A 493 -12.43 -9.77 -0.72
C TYR A 493 -13.63 -10.36 0.02
N GLU A 494 -13.84 -9.93 1.27
CA GLU A 494 -14.96 -10.35 2.11
C GLU A 494 -16.31 -9.72 1.72
N GLY A 495 -16.39 -9.01 0.58
CA GLY A 495 -17.65 -8.50 0.02
C GLY A 495 -18.23 -7.30 0.77
N GLY A 496 -17.39 -6.50 1.44
CA GLY A 496 -17.86 -5.36 2.23
C GLY A 496 -18.57 -5.76 3.53
N ALA A 497 -18.28 -6.96 4.06
CA ALA A 497 -18.68 -7.32 5.41
C ALA A 497 -18.15 -6.28 6.42
N ARG A 498 -18.81 -6.13 7.57
CA ARG A 498 -18.36 -5.25 8.67
C ARG A 498 -17.15 -5.82 9.40
N SER A 499 -16.06 -5.98 8.64
CA SER A 499 -14.80 -6.49 9.14
C SER A 499 -14.05 -5.44 9.93
N TRP A 500 -14.06 -4.17 9.48
CA TRP A 500 -13.46 -3.06 10.22
C TRP A 500 -14.41 -2.50 11.29
N ARG A 501 -13.89 -2.33 12.51
CA ARG A 501 -14.62 -1.93 13.71
C ARG A 501 -13.78 -0.99 14.55
N ASN A 502 -14.43 -0.20 15.41
CA ASN A 502 -13.77 0.75 16.32
C ASN A 502 -12.73 1.64 15.61
N VAL A 503 -13.01 2.00 14.36
CA VAL A 503 -12.04 2.67 13.49
C VAL A 503 -11.85 4.11 13.98
N THR A 504 -10.62 4.46 14.29
CA THR A 504 -10.22 5.85 14.56
C THR A 504 -9.00 6.21 13.73
N PHE A 505 -9.02 7.40 13.15
CA PHE A 505 -7.89 7.97 12.41
C PHE A 505 -7.51 9.32 13.04
N ASP A 506 -6.27 9.45 13.50
CA ASP A 506 -5.78 10.60 14.27
C ASP A 506 -6.71 10.98 15.45
N GLY A 507 -7.23 9.97 16.14
CA GLY A 507 -8.15 10.12 17.27
C GLY A 507 -9.60 10.44 16.89
N THR A 508 -9.89 10.65 15.60
CA THR A 508 -11.25 10.89 15.10
C THR A 508 -11.93 9.57 14.75
N LYS A 509 -13.11 9.30 15.30
CA LYS A 509 -13.89 8.10 14.99
C LYS A 509 -14.41 8.15 13.55
N LEU A 510 -14.04 7.17 12.74
CA LEU A 510 -14.52 7.01 11.37
C LEU A 510 -15.73 6.08 11.36
N TYR A 511 -16.82 6.50 10.71
CA TYR A 511 -18.00 5.67 10.52
C TYR A 511 -17.92 4.97 9.16
N THR A 512 -17.66 3.67 9.20
CA THR A 512 -17.60 2.83 8.02
C THR A 512 -18.92 2.11 7.80
N LYS A 513 -19.57 2.28 6.64
CA LYS A 513 -20.86 1.61 6.37
C LYS A 513 -20.72 0.08 6.24
N MET A 514 -19.65 -0.40 5.59
CA MET A 514 -19.47 -1.77 5.08
C MET A 514 -17.96 -2.19 5.02
N GLY A 515 -17.17 -1.97 6.08
CA GLY A 515 -15.73 -2.37 6.09
C GLY A 515 -14.74 -1.20 6.01
N ALA A 516 -13.64 -1.31 5.26
CA ALA A 516 -12.66 -0.23 5.15
C ALA A 516 -13.27 1.07 4.54
N PRO A 517 -12.74 2.26 4.86
CA PRO A 517 -13.14 3.49 4.17
C PRO A 517 -12.99 3.37 2.66
N SER A 518 -14.00 3.75 1.88
CA SER A 518 -14.01 3.60 0.41
C SER A 518 -12.87 4.35 -0.28
N GLU A 519 -12.44 5.47 0.30
CA GLU A 519 -11.30 6.26 -0.19
C GLU A 519 -9.97 5.50 -0.11
N TRP A 520 -9.86 4.56 0.83
CA TRP A 520 -8.60 3.85 1.11
C TRP A 520 -8.40 2.61 0.25
N VAL A 521 -9.44 2.20 -0.50
CA VAL A 521 -9.36 1.12 -1.51
C VAL A 521 -8.24 1.38 -2.51
N ARG A 522 -8.05 2.66 -2.87
CA ARG A 522 -7.05 3.10 -3.86
C ARG A 522 -5.67 3.36 -3.27
N GLY A 523 -5.56 3.38 -1.94
CA GLY A 523 -4.33 3.63 -1.24
C GLY A 523 -4.58 4.14 0.17
N VAL A 524 -3.91 3.53 1.13
CA VAL A 524 -3.92 3.98 2.52
C VAL A 524 -3.13 5.31 2.66
N PRO A 525 -3.57 6.25 3.52
CA PRO A 525 -2.82 7.49 3.76
C PRO A 525 -1.35 7.27 4.13
N GLN A 526 -0.47 8.20 3.74
CA GLN A 526 0.98 8.11 3.98
C GLN A 526 1.40 8.50 5.41
N LYS A 527 0.50 9.11 6.18
CA LYS A 527 0.75 9.59 7.55
C LYS A 527 -0.55 9.50 8.35
N GLY A 528 -0.41 9.45 9.67
CA GLY A 528 -1.52 9.40 10.62
C GLY A 528 -1.54 8.10 11.43
N MET A 529 -2.28 8.12 12.54
CA MET A 529 -2.47 6.97 13.41
C MET A 529 -3.82 6.33 13.12
N LEU A 530 -3.79 5.10 12.61
CA LEU A 530 -4.96 4.28 12.35
C LEU A 530 -5.13 3.24 13.46
N CYS A 531 -6.24 3.29 14.20
CA CYS A 531 -6.63 2.21 15.11
C CYS A 531 -7.91 1.55 14.61
N LEU A 532 -7.97 0.23 14.61
CA LEU A 532 -9.19 -0.54 14.33
C LEU A 532 -9.17 -1.92 14.98
N ASP A 533 -10.34 -2.52 15.13
CA ASP A 533 -10.50 -3.97 15.23
C ASP A 533 -10.90 -4.51 13.85
N TYR A 534 -10.27 -5.59 13.42
CA TYR A 534 -10.66 -6.34 12.24
C TYR A 534 -11.27 -7.67 12.66
N THR A 535 -12.41 -8.03 12.07
CA THR A 535 -13.05 -9.34 12.22
C THR A 535 -13.24 -9.98 10.86
N ALA A 536 -12.46 -11.03 10.56
CA ALA A 536 -12.61 -11.75 9.30
C ALA A 536 -14.02 -12.35 9.17
N SER A 537 -14.56 -12.40 7.96
CA SER A 537 -15.90 -12.97 7.70
C SER A 537 -15.86 -14.47 7.40
N LYS A 538 -14.70 -14.99 6.97
CA LYS A 538 -14.53 -16.40 6.60
C LYS A 538 -14.75 -17.34 7.80
N VAL A 539 -15.58 -18.36 7.60
CA VAL A 539 -15.95 -19.38 8.59
C VAL A 539 -15.35 -20.73 8.17
N PRO A 540 -14.77 -21.53 9.09
CA PRO A 540 -14.30 -22.88 8.79
C PRO A 540 -15.41 -23.78 8.25
N ASN A 541 -15.10 -24.71 7.33
CA ASN A 541 -16.06 -25.65 6.78
C ASN A 541 -15.98 -27.00 7.52
N PRO A 542 -16.98 -27.38 8.34
CA PRO A 542 -16.93 -28.58 9.17
C PRO A 542 -16.75 -29.91 8.41
N LYS A 543 -17.06 -29.94 7.11
CA LYS A 543 -16.89 -31.14 6.28
C LYS A 543 -15.43 -31.39 5.89
N VAL A 544 -14.65 -30.32 5.77
CA VAL A 544 -13.26 -30.35 5.30
C VAL A 544 -12.31 -30.17 6.48
N ASP A 545 -12.61 -29.19 7.33
CA ASP A 545 -11.81 -28.79 8.48
C ASP A 545 -12.22 -29.61 9.70
N LYS A 546 -11.28 -30.38 10.27
CA LYS A 546 -11.49 -31.18 11.49
C LYS A 546 -10.74 -30.56 12.68
N PRO A 547 -11.33 -30.58 13.89
CA PRO A 547 -10.64 -30.04 15.05
C PRO A 547 -9.50 -30.99 15.44
N VAL A 548 -8.41 -30.43 15.96
CA VAL A 548 -7.33 -31.25 16.52
C VAL A 548 -7.83 -32.11 17.67
N THR A 549 -7.23 -33.29 17.87
CA THR A 549 -7.56 -34.14 19.01
C THR A 549 -7.09 -33.50 20.33
N SER A 550 -7.66 -33.91 21.46
CA SER A 550 -7.24 -33.41 22.77
C SER A 550 -5.76 -33.68 23.08
N GLU A 551 -5.22 -34.80 22.57
CA GLU A 551 -3.80 -35.16 22.71
C GLU A 551 -2.91 -34.25 21.87
N GLN A 552 -3.27 -34.02 20.60
CA GLN A 552 -2.59 -33.07 19.72
C GLN A 552 -2.62 -31.66 20.32
N LEU A 553 -3.77 -31.21 20.81
CA LEU A 553 -3.89 -29.90 21.46
C LEU A 553 -3.03 -29.79 22.72
N HIS A 554 -2.95 -30.84 23.54
CA HIS A 554 -2.07 -30.85 24.70
C HIS A 554 -0.59 -30.76 24.29
N GLY A 555 -0.17 -31.54 23.27
CA GLY A 555 1.17 -31.47 22.69
C GLY A 555 1.49 -30.06 22.19
N ILE A 556 0.60 -29.48 21.38
CA ILE A 556 0.72 -28.12 20.84
C ILE A 556 0.95 -27.09 21.96
N LEU A 557 0.14 -27.14 23.01
CA LEU A 557 0.23 -26.17 24.11
C LEU A 557 1.49 -26.35 24.96
N LYS A 558 1.96 -27.60 25.13
CA LYS A 558 3.15 -27.91 25.94
C LYS A 558 4.45 -27.60 25.21
N GLU A 559 4.50 -27.91 23.92
CA GLU A 559 5.71 -27.80 23.10
C GLU A 559 5.89 -26.38 22.56
N PHE A 560 4.81 -25.75 22.11
CA PHE A 560 4.90 -24.47 21.39
C PHE A 560 4.41 -23.28 22.20
N VAL A 561 3.44 -23.41 23.12
CA VAL A 561 2.85 -22.26 23.82
C VAL A 561 3.45 -22.02 25.21
N LEU A 562 4.00 -23.06 25.82
CA LEU A 562 4.67 -22.98 27.11
C LEU A 562 5.82 -21.98 27.05
N ASN A 563 5.86 -21.04 28.00
CA ASN A 563 6.99 -20.14 28.10
C ASN A 563 8.23 -20.95 28.52
N PRO A 564 9.34 -20.92 27.77
CA PRO A 564 10.50 -21.77 28.03
C PRO A 564 11.29 -21.31 29.27
N VAL A 565 11.14 -20.05 29.68
CA VAL A 565 11.82 -19.47 30.84
C VAL A 565 11.03 -19.75 32.12
N THR A 566 9.71 -19.56 32.10
CA THR A 566 8.88 -19.69 33.30
C THR A 566 8.22 -21.07 33.45
N GLY A 567 8.20 -21.88 32.39
CA GLY A 567 7.55 -23.20 32.37
C GLY A 567 6.03 -23.14 32.52
N ARG A 568 5.40 -21.96 32.35
CA ARG A 568 3.96 -21.74 32.48
C ARG A 568 3.40 -21.08 31.22
N ILE A 569 2.10 -21.27 30.99
CA ILE A 569 1.37 -20.55 29.95
C ILE A 569 0.93 -19.20 30.54
N GLY A 570 1.33 -18.12 29.88
CA GLY A 570 0.95 -16.76 30.29
C GLY A 570 1.98 -15.73 29.86
N GLY A 571 1.58 -14.47 29.89
CA GLY A 571 2.37 -13.37 29.37
C GLY A 571 2.35 -13.27 27.85
N VAL A 572 2.89 -12.16 27.39
CA VAL A 572 3.20 -11.79 26.00
C VAL A 572 3.54 -12.99 25.12
N GLU A 573 4.56 -13.74 25.55
CA GLU A 573 5.28 -14.68 24.70
C GLU A 573 4.41 -15.90 24.40
N SER A 574 3.66 -16.39 25.39
CA SER A 574 2.72 -17.49 25.19
C SER A 574 1.57 -17.09 24.26
N VAL A 575 1.02 -15.87 24.39
CA VAL A 575 -0.04 -15.39 23.49
C VAL A 575 0.47 -15.29 22.04
N GLN A 576 1.70 -14.81 21.87
CA GLN A 576 2.37 -14.67 20.59
C GLN A 576 2.64 -16.03 19.93
N ARG A 577 3.25 -16.97 20.65
CA ARG A 577 3.49 -18.32 20.12
C ARG A 577 2.20 -19.05 19.75
N LEU A 578 1.13 -18.88 20.55
CA LEU A 578 -0.17 -19.45 20.20
C LEU A 578 -0.73 -18.84 18.91
N ARG A 579 -0.49 -17.55 18.64
CA ARG A 579 -0.90 -16.90 17.38
C ARG A 579 -0.24 -17.55 16.17
N ASP A 580 1.05 -17.81 16.25
CA ASP A 580 1.86 -18.35 15.15
C ASP A 580 1.35 -19.71 14.69
N ILE A 581 1.04 -20.57 15.66
CA ILE A 581 0.58 -21.93 15.42
C ILE A 581 -0.94 -22.01 15.16
N SER A 582 -1.72 -21.02 15.61
CA SER A 582 -3.20 -21.05 15.52
C SER A 582 -3.75 -21.18 14.09
N VAL A 583 -2.94 -20.88 13.08
CA VAL A 583 -3.34 -21.00 11.67
C VAL A 583 -3.25 -22.43 11.14
N GLN A 584 -2.49 -23.29 11.81
CA GLN A 584 -2.18 -24.65 11.37
C GLN A 584 -3.24 -25.66 11.81
N PHE A 585 -4.19 -25.25 12.66
CA PHE A 585 -5.20 -26.14 13.19
C PHE A 585 -6.52 -25.44 13.45
N PHE A 586 -7.56 -26.27 13.53
CA PHE A 586 -8.88 -25.86 13.95
C PHE A 586 -9.22 -26.48 15.31
N VAL A 587 -10.15 -25.86 16.03
CA VAL A 587 -10.55 -26.24 17.39
C VAL A 587 -12.07 -26.28 17.52
N SER A 588 -12.58 -26.95 18.54
CA SER A 588 -13.98 -26.79 18.96
C SER A 588 -14.14 -25.66 19.97
N ALA A 589 -15.37 -25.17 20.16
CA ALA A 589 -15.68 -24.17 21.16
C ALA A 589 -15.28 -24.62 22.58
N ASP A 590 -15.43 -25.92 22.90
CA ASP A 590 -15.03 -26.50 24.19
C ASP A 590 -13.51 -26.54 24.38
N GLN A 591 -12.77 -26.78 23.30
CA GLN A 591 -11.30 -26.70 23.31
C GLN A 591 -10.83 -25.26 23.54
N VAL A 592 -11.47 -24.27 22.90
CA VAL A 592 -11.17 -22.85 23.15
C VAL A 592 -11.40 -22.49 24.61
N CYS A 593 -12.50 -22.91 25.22
CA CYS A 593 -12.76 -22.71 26.65
C CYS A 593 -11.64 -23.32 27.52
N SER A 594 -11.14 -24.50 27.14
CA SER A 594 -10.05 -25.19 27.83
C SER A 594 -8.72 -24.45 27.71
N ILE A 595 -8.45 -23.82 26.56
CA ILE A 595 -7.25 -23.00 26.33
C ILE A 595 -7.33 -21.70 27.15
N ILE A 596 -8.45 -20.98 27.08
CA ILE A 596 -8.68 -19.71 27.80
C ILE A 596 -8.45 -19.87 29.31
N LYS A 597 -8.90 -20.99 29.89
CA LYS A 597 -8.72 -21.29 31.33
C LYS A 597 -7.25 -21.41 31.76
N ARG A 598 -6.32 -21.67 30.83
CA ARG A 598 -4.88 -21.79 31.12
C ARG A 598 -4.17 -20.43 31.18
N PHE A 599 -4.75 -19.37 30.62
CA PHE A 599 -4.17 -18.03 30.68
C PHE A 599 -4.58 -17.32 31.99
N PRO A 600 -3.65 -16.73 32.75
CA PRO A 600 -3.96 -16.13 34.05
C PRO A 600 -4.67 -14.77 33.93
N MET A 601 -4.28 -13.93 32.98
CA MET A 601 -4.73 -12.53 32.89
C MET A 601 -5.96 -12.38 32.00
N SER A 602 -6.86 -11.46 32.34
CA SER A 602 -8.09 -11.25 31.57
C SER A 602 -7.87 -10.71 30.17
N ASP A 603 -6.88 -9.85 29.98
CA ASP A 603 -6.57 -9.29 28.66
C ASP A 603 -6.04 -10.40 27.73
N GLU A 604 -5.21 -11.31 28.26
CA GLU A 604 -4.73 -12.49 27.54
C GLU A 604 -5.89 -13.41 27.15
N LYS A 605 -6.84 -13.65 28.06
CA LYS A 605 -8.04 -14.48 27.79
C LYS A 605 -8.88 -13.92 26.66
N VAL A 606 -9.13 -12.61 26.67
CA VAL A 606 -9.91 -11.95 25.61
C VAL A 606 -9.17 -12.03 24.28
N GLU A 607 -7.85 -11.81 24.26
CA GLU A 607 -7.07 -11.87 23.02
C GLU A 607 -7.02 -13.30 22.44
N VAL A 608 -6.82 -14.30 23.30
CA VAL A 608 -6.83 -15.72 22.91
C VAL A 608 -8.20 -16.12 22.39
N ALA A 609 -9.27 -15.65 23.03
CA ALA A 609 -10.64 -15.90 22.56
C ALA A 609 -10.85 -15.31 21.16
N ILE A 610 -10.53 -14.03 20.94
CA ILE A 610 -10.72 -13.33 19.64
C ILE A 610 -9.94 -14.03 18.52
N MET A 611 -8.69 -14.38 18.79
CA MET A 611 -7.81 -15.03 17.84
C MET A 611 -8.32 -16.41 17.40
N LEU A 612 -8.86 -17.19 18.33
CA LEU A 612 -9.37 -18.53 18.06
C LEU A 612 -10.83 -18.55 17.58
N THR A 613 -11.58 -17.44 17.68
CA THR A 613 -12.98 -17.35 17.23
C THR A 613 -13.18 -17.88 15.81
N ARG A 614 -12.30 -17.50 14.88
CA ARG A 614 -12.37 -17.93 13.47
C ARG A 614 -11.67 -19.26 13.19
N ARG A 615 -11.20 -19.95 14.24
CA ARG A 615 -10.67 -21.33 14.20
C ARG A 615 -11.65 -22.35 14.77
N ILE A 616 -12.78 -21.90 15.30
CA ILE A 616 -13.83 -22.77 15.83
C ILE A 616 -14.59 -23.41 14.67
N ILE A 617 -14.67 -24.72 14.62
CA ILE A 617 -15.43 -25.43 13.58
C ILE A 617 -16.93 -25.44 13.89
N ASP A 618 -17.30 -25.67 15.15
CA ASP A 618 -18.67 -25.64 15.64
C ASP A 618 -19.10 -24.22 16.02
N GLN A 619 -19.17 -23.33 15.02
CA GLN A 619 -19.52 -21.91 15.23
C GLN A 619 -20.88 -21.72 15.91
N GLU A 620 -21.82 -22.65 15.74
CA GLU A 620 -23.09 -22.68 16.45
C GLU A 620 -22.91 -22.75 17.97
N ASN A 621 -21.77 -23.25 18.46
CA ASN A 621 -21.42 -23.34 19.88
C ASN A 621 -20.55 -22.17 20.36
N LEU A 622 -20.34 -21.12 19.55
CA LEU A 622 -19.50 -19.99 19.92
C LEU A 622 -19.95 -19.30 21.22
N TRP A 623 -21.25 -19.36 21.54
CA TRP A 623 -21.81 -18.88 22.80
C TRP A 623 -21.15 -19.50 24.04
N LYS A 624 -20.64 -20.75 23.96
CA LYS A 624 -19.88 -21.39 25.06
C LYS A 624 -18.62 -20.60 25.40
N VAL A 625 -17.92 -20.09 24.38
CA VAL A 625 -16.70 -19.28 24.55
C VAL A 625 -17.05 -17.96 25.26
N VAL A 626 -18.18 -17.34 24.90
CA VAL A 626 -18.68 -16.13 25.56
C VAL A 626 -18.93 -16.39 27.04
N TYR A 627 -19.60 -17.48 27.40
CA TYR A 627 -19.86 -17.81 28.81
C TYR A 627 -18.65 -18.29 29.59
N CYS A 628 -17.62 -18.79 28.91
CA CYS A 628 -16.33 -19.10 29.55
C CYS A 628 -15.60 -17.83 30.03
N LEU A 629 -15.92 -16.66 29.46
CA LEU A 629 -15.37 -15.37 29.85
C LEU A 629 -16.17 -14.74 30.99
N ARG A 630 -15.50 -13.93 31.83
CA ARG A 630 -16.14 -13.12 32.88
C ARG A 630 -16.95 -11.97 32.27
N SER A 631 -17.87 -11.39 33.03
CA SER A 631 -18.79 -10.35 32.52
C SER A 631 -18.10 -9.15 31.86
N TYR A 632 -16.95 -8.68 32.36
CA TYR A 632 -16.21 -7.59 31.71
C TYR A 632 -15.39 -8.07 30.50
N GLU A 633 -14.85 -9.29 30.55
CA GLU A 633 -14.15 -9.94 29.42
C GLU A 633 -15.13 -10.15 28.25
N GLN A 634 -16.37 -10.53 28.53
CA GLN A 634 -17.45 -10.64 27.55
C GLN A 634 -17.75 -9.32 26.86
N VAL A 635 -17.80 -8.21 27.60
CA VAL A 635 -18.03 -6.88 27.02
C VAL A 635 -16.89 -6.52 26.07
N ALA A 636 -15.63 -6.74 26.47
CA ALA A 636 -14.48 -6.49 25.62
C ALA A 636 -14.48 -7.40 24.37
N TYR A 637 -14.77 -8.69 24.53
CA TYR A 637 -14.86 -9.66 23.44
C TYR A 637 -15.94 -9.28 22.42
N LYS A 638 -17.15 -8.93 22.90
CA LYS A 638 -18.28 -8.49 22.06
C LYS A 638 -17.99 -7.17 21.34
N ALA A 639 -17.39 -6.21 22.03
CA ALA A 639 -17.06 -4.90 21.46
C ALA A 639 -16.02 -4.99 20.33
N ARG A 640 -15.11 -5.96 20.38
CA ARG A 640 -14.06 -6.14 19.38
C ARG A 640 -14.51 -6.99 18.18
N LEU A 641 -15.21 -8.10 18.41
CA LEU A 641 -15.67 -8.96 17.31
C LEU A 641 -16.94 -8.47 16.62
N GLY A 642 -17.79 -7.74 17.35
CA GLY A 642 -19.13 -7.37 16.93
C GLY A 642 -20.20 -8.38 17.31
N TRP A 643 -21.44 -7.93 17.29
CA TRP A 643 -22.57 -8.75 17.70
C TRP A 643 -23.04 -9.75 16.64
N ASN A 644 -22.87 -9.47 15.35
CA ASN A 644 -23.20 -10.41 14.28
C ASN A 644 -22.42 -11.72 14.38
N VAL A 645 -21.22 -11.66 14.97
CA VAL A 645 -20.40 -12.85 15.19
C VAL A 645 -20.77 -13.52 16.51
N VAL A 646 -20.97 -12.74 17.58
CA VAL A 646 -21.06 -13.25 18.95
C VAL A 646 -22.48 -13.56 19.41
N TYR A 647 -23.50 -12.94 18.80
CA TYR A 647 -24.89 -13.09 19.20
C TYR A 647 -25.46 -14.44 18.74
N HIS A 648 -26.15 -15.13 19.66
CA HIS A 648 -26.91 -16.34 19.36
C HIS A 648 -28.36 -16.16 19.88
N PRO A 649 -29.39 -16.43 19.05
CA PRO A 649 -30.78 -16.13 19.40
C PRO A 649 -31.29 -16.95 20.60
N ASP A 650 -30.80 -18.17 20.78
CA ASP A 650 -31.17 -19.02 21.94
C ASP A 650 -30.29 -18.79 23.18
N HIS A 651 -29.21 -18.00 23.04
CA HIS A 651 -28.26 -17.73 24.13
C HIS A 651 -28.09 -16.22 24.35
N THR A 652 -29.17 -15.59 24.81
CA THR A 652 -29.29 -14.12 24.93
C THR A 652 -29.10 -13.62 26.36
N SER A 653 -28.81 -14.50 27.32
CA SER A 653 -28.61 -14.10 28.71
C SER A 653 -27.34 -13.28 28.91
N GLY A 654 -27.46 -12.09 29.50
CA GLY A 654 -26.32 -11.27 29.87
C GLY A 654 -26.56 -9.77 29.81
N LYS A 655 -25.47 -9.00 29.99
CA LYS A 655 -25.49 -7.54 29.93
C LYS A 655 -25.23 -7.04 28.51
N TYR A 656 -26.04 -6.07 28.07
CA TYR A 656 -25.96 -5.41 26.77
C TYR A 656 -25.73 -3.92 26.96
N ILE A 657 -24.79 -3.38 26.18
CA ILE A 657 -24.52 -1.94 26.04
C ILE A 657 -24.48 -1.71 24.52
N LEU A 658 -25.53 -1.09 23.99
CA LEU A 658 -25.79 -0.98 22.56
C LEU A 658 -25.87 0.50 22.16
N ASP A 659 -24.93 0.96 21.34
CA ASP A 659 -24.98 2.26 20.65
C ASP A 659 -25.92 2.13 19.46
N LEU A 660 -27.11 2.73 19.54
CA LEU A 660 -28.13 2.62 18.50
C LEU A 660 -27.74 3.35 17.21
N LYS A 661 -26.70 4.19 17.22
CA LYS A 661 -26.13 4.76 15.99
C LYS A 661 -25.43 3.70 15.15
N ASP A 662 -24.86 2.67 15.79
CA ASP A 662 -24.34 1.51 15.11
C ASP A 662 -25.49 0.60 14.65
N TYR A 663 -25.60 0.36 13.35
CA TYR A 663 -26.68 -0.43 12.77
C TYR A 663 -26.71 -1.87 13.30
N GLU A 664 -25.57 -2.48 13.59
CA GLU A 664 -25.48 -3.87 14.06
C GLU A 664 -26.06 -3.96 15.46
N GLN A 665 -25.61 -3.07 16.33
CA GLN A 665 -26.09 -2.98 17.71
C GLN A 665 -27.58 -2.64 17.74
N ARG A 666 -28.06 -1.83 16.79
CA ARG A 666 -29.50 -1.57 16.60
C ARG A 666 -30.26 -2.82 16.16
N GLN A 667 -29.76 -3.59 15.19
CA GLN A 667 -30.40 -4.85 14.77
C GLN A 667 -30.53 -5.81 15.94
N ILE A 668 -29.49 -5.94 16.76
CA ILE A 668 -29.55 -6.75 17.99
C ILE A 668 -30.57 -6.20 18.96
N ALA A 669 -30.60 -4.89 19.21
CA ALA A 669 -31.61 -4.28 20.06
C ALA A 669 -33.04 -4.59 19.55
N GLN A 670 -33.26 -4.52 18.24
CA GLN A 670 -34.54 -4.87 17.61
C GLN A 670 -34.88 -6.36 17.76
N GLN A 671 -33.91 -7.26 17.59
CA GLN A 671 -34.08 -8.70 17.81
C GLN A 671 -34.44 -9.01 19.27
N LEU A 672 -33.72 -8.42 20.22
CA LEU A 672 -34.00 -8.56 21.64
C LEU A 672 -35.40 -8.05 21.98
N VAL A 673 -35.83 -6.91 21.42
CA VAL A 673 -37.20 -6.38 21.63
C VAL A 673 -38.24 -7.29 21.01
N SER A 674 -37.99 -7.79 19.80
CA SER A 674 -38.91 -8.73 19.14
C SER A 674 -39.09 -10.01 19.95
N TYR A 675 -38.03 -10.49 20.62
CA TYR A 675 -38.09 -11.62 21.54
C TYR A 675 -38.95 -11.29 22.76
N ALA A 676 -38.70 -10.15 23.40
CA ALA A 676 -39.46 -9.68 24.55
C ALA A 676 -40.97 -9.57 24.27
N VAL A 677 -41.33 -9.07 23.08
CA VAL A 677 -42.73 -8.88 22.65
C VAL A 677 -43.42 -10.22 22.35
N LYS A 678 -42.67 -11.24 21.92
CA LYS A 678 -43.22 -12.58 21.58
C LYS A 678 -43.55 -13.41 22.82
N ASP A 679 -42.74 -13.37 23.88
CA ASP A 679 -43.00 -14.10 25.13
C ASP A 679 -43.48 -13.16 26.25
N LYS A 680 -44.77 -12.80 26.20
CA LYS A 680 -45.43 -11.91 27.19
C LYS A 680 -45.50 -12.50 28.61
N SER A 681 -45.06 -13.74 28.83
CA SER A 681 -45.22 -14.44 30.11
C SER A 681 -44.11 -14.13 31.12
N LYS A 682 -43.02 -13.45 30.72
CA LYS A 682 -41.87 -13.15 31.58
C LYS A 682 -41.23 -11.80 31.20
N PRO A 683 -41.07 -10.82 32.11
CA PRO A 683 -40.23 -9.66 31.83
C PRO A 683 -38.76 -10.11 31.73
N CYS A 684 -38.20 -10.05 30.53
CA CYS A 684 -36.82 -10.52 30.27
C CYS A 684 -35.76 -9.43 30.53
N TRP A 685 -36.19 -8.18 30.70
CA TRP A 685 -35.32 -6.99 30.71
C TRP A 685 -35.16 -6.47 32.13
N HIS A 686 -33.93 -6.16 32.52
CA HIS A 686 -33.59 -5.63 33.84
C HIS A 686 -32.62 -4.45 33.70
N ASN A 687 -32.65 -3.52 34.65
CA ASN A 687 -31.72 -2.37 34.73
C ASN A 687 -31.63 -1.51 33.45
N LEU A 688 -32.71 -1.38 32.69
CA LEU A 688 -32.75 -0.59 31.46
C LEU A 688 -32.35 0.88 31.72
N ARG A 689 -31.35 1.35 30.97
CA ARG A 689 -30.91 2.74 30.94
C ARG A 689 -30.80 3.22 29.49
N MET A 690 -31.16 4.47 29.28
CA MET A 690 -30.96 5.19 28.04
C MET A 690 -30.09 6.41 28.35
N ASP A 691 -28.94 6.52 27.70
CA ASP A 691 -27.96 7.59 27.91
C ASP A 691 -27.60 7.76 29.40
N GLY A 692 -27.44 6.63 30.09
CA GLY A 692 -27.13 6.54 31.52
C GLY A 692 -28.32 6.79 32.46
N ARG A 693 -29.45 7.29 31.96
CA ARG A 693 -30.67 7.55 32.74
C ARG A 693 -31.50 6.28 32.84
N LYS A 694 -31.93 5.92 34.06
CA LYS A 694 -32.77 4.74 34.30
C LYS A 694 -34.15 4.96 33.69
N VAL A 695 -34.61 3.99 32.89
CA VAL A 695 -35.97 3.99 32.35
C VAL A 695 -36.87 3.22 33.32
N ALA A 696 -38.03 3.79 33.66
CA ALA A 696 -39.02 3.11 34.50
C ALA A 696 -39.73 2.01 33.68
N MET A 697 -39.83 0.78 34.20
CA MET A 697 -40.62 -0.30 33.57
C MET A 697 -42.12 -0.03 33.75
N PRO A 698 -43.04 -0.36 32.80
CA PRO A 698 -42.97 -1.36 31.74
C PRO A 698 -43.16 -0.78 30.33
N ILE A 699 -42.21 -1.02 29.41
CA ILE A 699 -42.37 -0.66 27.98
C ILE A 699 -41.88 -1.84 27.12
N GLU A 700 -42.53 -2.99 27.24
CA GLU A 700 -42.53 -4.02 26.19
C GLU A 700 -43.62 -3.64 25.15
N ASN A 701 -43.61 -2.38 24.68
CA ASN A 701 -44.70 -1.81 23.89
C ASN A 701 -44.19 -0.95 22.71
N ALA A 702 -45.12 -0.37 21.96
CA ALA A 702 -44.87 0.43 20.75
C ALA A 702 -43.90 1.61 20.94
N GLN A 703 -43.73 2.18 22.15
CA GLN A 703 -42.78 3.28 22.39
C GLN A 703 -41.32 2.82 22.28
N MET A 704 -40.98 1.60 22.71
CA MET A 704 -39.62 1.09 22.55
C MET A 704 -39.31 0.77 21.09
N TRP A 705 -40.30 0.24 20.37
CA TRP A 705 -40.21 0.09 18.92
C TRP A 705 -40.07 1.45 18.22
N MET A 706 -40.80 2.48 18.65
CA MET A 706 -40.69 3.84 18.13
C MET A 706 -39.26 4.40 18.31
N VAL A 707 -38.64 4.22 19.49
CA VAL A 707 -37.25 4.64 19.72
C VAL A 707 -36.27 3.89 18.80
N LEU A 708 -36.49 2.59 18.58
CA LEU A 708 -35.63 1.76 17.71
C LEU A 708 -35.86 1.98 16.20
N SER A 709 -37.00 2.57 15.82
CA SER A 709 -37.39 2.85 14.42
C SER A 709 -37.25 4.33 14.03
N MET A 710 -36.98 5.22 14.99
CA MET A 710 -36.75 6.65 14.76
C MET A 710 -35.50 6.93 13.89
N ASN A 711 -35.55 8.06 13.17
CA ASN A 711 -34.67 8.38 12.05
C ASN A 711 -33.16 8.34 12.41
N TYR A 712 -32.36 7.75 11.51
CA TYR A 712 -31.01 7.24 11.77
C TYR A 712 -29.92 8.31 11.99
N GLU A 713 -30.15 9.55 11.58
CA GLU A 713 -29.12 10.61 11.57
C GLU A 713 -29.09 11.46 12.85
N ALA A 714 -30.07 11.33 13.75
CA ALA A 714 -30.32 12.33 14.79
C ALA A 714 -30.00 11.93 16.25
N ASN A 715 -29.72 10.66 16.57
CA ASN A 715 -29.61 10.23 17.98
C ASN A 715 -28.35 9.41 18.30
N ASN A 716 -27.48 9.94 19.17
CA ASN A 716 -26.39 9.22 19.84
C ASN A 716 -26.94 8.48 21.08
N THR A 717 -27.96 7.65 20.91
CA THR A 717 -28.60 6.97 22.05
C THR A 717 -27.88 5.66 22.37
N VAL A 718 -27.37 5.55 23.59
CA VAL A 718 -26.79 4.32 24.14
C VAL A 718 -27.81 3.64 25.05
N LEU A 719 -28.08 2.38 24.76
CA LEU A 719 -29.02 1.53 25.48
C LEU A 719 -28.23 0.54 26.35
N GLU A 720 -28.43 0.59 27.67
CA GLU A 720 -27.84 -0.37 28.60
C GLU A 720 -28.94 -1.20 29.25
N MET A 721 -28.76 -2.52 29.31
CA MET A 721 -29.76 -3.43 29.89
C MET A 721 -29.11 -4.75 30.31
N ASP A 722 -29.78 -5.47 31.19
CA ASP A 722 -29.51 -6.87 31.47
C ASP A 722 -30.68 -7.71 30.93
N ILE A 723 -30.39 -8.77 30.16
CA ILE A 723 -31.39 -9.69 29.61
C ILE A 723 -31.26 -11.07 30.25
N ALA A 724 -32.40 -11.62 30.64
CA ALA A 724 -32.56 -13.02 31.02
C ALA A 724 -33.20 -13.78 29.85
N GLY A 725 -32.37 -14.44 29.06
CA GLY A 725 -32.79 -15.24 27.91
C GLY A 725 -33.33 -16.62 28.31
N PRO A 726 -33.71 -17.44 27.32
CA PRO A 726 -34.25 -18.78 27.57
C PRO A 726 -33.20 -19.72 28.19
N ASP A 727 -31.92 -19.45 27.96
CA ASP A 727 -30.75 -20.19 28.44
C ASP A 727 -30.33 -19.89 29.88
N ILE A 728 -30.92 -18.88 30.53
CA ILE A 728 -30.56 -18.49 31.90
C ILE A 728 -30.67 -19.65 32.90
N TRP A 729 -31.60 -20.59 32.66
CA TRP A 729 -31.87 -21.74 33.52
C TRP A 729 -30.79 -22.81 33.42
N TRP A 730 -30.31 -23.04 32.19
CA TRP A 730 -29.18 -23.90 31.95
C TRP A 730 -27.91 -23.34 32.60
N LEU A 731 -27.67 -22.03 32.49
CA LEU A 731 -26.53 -21.35 33.13
C LEU A 731 -26.52 -21.44 34.66
N LEU A 732 -27.69 -21.64 35.27
CA LEU A 732 -27.86 -21.68 36.72
C LEU A 732 -28.00 -23.10 37.26
N GLU A 733 -28.03 -24.11 36.37
CA GLU A 733 -28.24 -25.52 36.72
C GLU A 733 -29.53 -25.73 37.53
N ILE A 734 -30.62 -25.06 37.14
CA ILE A 734 -31.92 -25.15 37.83
C ILE A 734 -32.96 -25.84 36.93
N ASP A 735 -33.56 -26.93 37.43
CA ASP A 735 -34.65 -27.64 36.78
C ASP A 735 -36.02 -26.94 37.00
N GLN A 736 -36.51 -26.30 35.93
CA GLN A 736 -37.91 -25.88 35.69
C GLN A 736 -38.56 -24.76 36.55
N PRO A 737 -39.52 -23.99 35.97
CA PRO A 737 -39.39 -22.53 35.95
C PRO A 737 -40.67 -21.79 36.40
N ASN A 738 -41.42 -22.29 37.38
CA ASN A 738 -42.71 -21.68 37.76
C ASN A 738 -42.63 -20.65 38.90
N ASP A 739 -41.50 -20.54 39.60
CA ASP A 739 -41.37 -19.63 40.74
C ASP A 739 -40.68 -18.30 40.35
N ARG A 740 -41.42 -17.19 40.47
CA ARG A 740 -40.91 -15.82 40.28
C ARG A 740 -39.80 -15.48 41.27
N ARG A 741 -39.82 -16.07 42.47
CA ARG A 741 -38.80 -15.84 43.51
C ARG A 741 -37.48 -16.51 43.15
N ALA A 742 -37.53 -17.70 42.56
CA ALA A 742 -36.35 -18.39 42.03
C ALA A 742 -35.70 -17.59 40.90
N ARG A 743 -36.49 -16.91 40.03
CA ARG A 743 -36.00 -15.97 39.00
C ARG A 743 -35.26 -14.78 39.60
N ASP A 744 -35.84 -14.13 40.60
CA ASP A 744 -35.24 -12.96 41.23
C ASP A 744 -33.95 -13.32 42.00
N VAL A 745 -33.90 -14.49 42.63
CA VAL A 745 -32.69 -15.01 43.30
C VAL A 745 -31.61 -15.40 42.29
N ALA A 746 -31.99 -16.04 41.19
CA ALA A 746 -31.14 -16.36 40.04
C ALA A 746 -30.48 -15.11 39.43
N LEU A 747 -31.29 -14.09 39.15
CA LEU A 747 -30.83 -12.79 38.64
C LEU A 747 -29.93 -12.09 39.66
N ASN A 748 -30.29 -12.12 40.95
CA ASN A 748 -29.44 -11.57 42.00
C ASN A 748 -28.11 -12.30 42.14
N ARG A 749 -28.02 -13.62 41.89
CA ARG A 749 -26.74 -14.35 41.82
C ARG A 749 -25.90 -13.93 40.61
N LEU A 750 -26.54 -13.70 39.46
CA LEU A 750 -25.87 -13.13 38.28
C LEU A 750 -25.35 -11.71 38.57
N HIS A 751 -26.14 -10.89 39.28
CA HIS A 751 -25.79 -9.54 39.71
C HIS A 751 -24.74 -9.50 40.84
N ALA A 752 -24.69 -10.52 41.72
CA ALA A 752 -23.79 -10.60 42.88
C ALA A 752 -22.30 -10.76 42.50
N ARG A 753 -21.98 -10.94 41.21
CA ARG A 753 -20.68 -10.57 40.63
C ARG A 753 -20.50 -9.03 40.59
N LYS A 754 -20.80 -8.37 41.71
CA LYS A 754 -20.76 -6.92 41.94
C LYS A 754 -19.32 -6.42 41.99
N THR A 755 -18.77 -6.02 40.85
CA THR A 755 -17.87 -4.84 40.84
C THR A 755 -17.92 -4.17 39.46
N PHE A 756 -18.78 -3.18 39.29
CA PHE A 756 -18.76 -2.29 38.12
C PHE A 756 -18.85 -0.84 38.59
N LYS A 757 -17.69 -0.24 38.91
CA LYS A 757 -17.56 1.22 38.93
C LYS A 757 -17.15 1.64 37.52
N ARG A 758 -17.95 2.54 36.93
CA ARG A 758 -17.70 3.35 35.71
C ARG A 758 -16.37 3.04 35.01
N ILE A 759 -16.39 2.16 34.02
CA ILE A 759 -15.38 2.20 32.95
C ILE A 759 -15.94 3.16 31.91
N LEU A 760 -15.63 4.45 32.10
CA LEU A 760 -15.66 5.39 30.99
C LEU A 760 -14.68 4.86 29.93
N PHE A 761 -15.11 4.88 28.67
CA PHE A 761 -14.36 4.70 27.42
C PHE A 761 -12.88 5.14 27.48
N THR A 762 -12.02 4.34 28.11
CA THR A 762 -10.57 4.53 28.16
C THR A 762 -9.94 3.16 28.06
N HIS A 763 -9.88 2.68 26.82
CA HIS A 763 -9.16 1.48 26.41
C HIS A 763 -7.65 1.74 26.59
N PRO A 764 -6.93 1.02 27.45
CA PRO A 764 -5.47 1.03 27.40
C PRO A 764 -5.07 0.12 26.24
N TYR A 765 -4.69 0.74 25.13
CA TYR A 765 -4.13 0.09 23.95
C TYR A 765 -2.87 -0.70 24.32
N TRP A 766 -2.89 -2.02 24.07
CA TRP A 766 -1.79 -2.96 24.24
C TRP A 766 -1.23 -3.07 25.69
N MET A 767 -0.67 -4.23 26.05
CA MET A 767 0.46 -4.21 27.00
C MET A 767 1.50 -3.29 26.35
N LYS A 768 1.88 -2.16 26.95
CA LYS A 768 2.94 -1.30 26.39
C LYS A 768 4.18 -2.15 26.15
N TYR A 769 4.44 -2.55 24.92
CA TYR A 769 5.73 -3.10 24.51
C TYR A 769 6.63 -1.90 24.24
N SER A 770 7.12 -1.27 25.32
CA SER A 770 8.19 -0.31 25.15
C SER A 770 9.48 -1.09 24.94
N THR A 771 9.94 -1.11 23.71
CA THR A 771 11.36 -1.22 23.33
C THR A 771 12.09 0.02 23.87
N ALA A 772 12.30 0.09 25.18
CA ALA A 772 13.17 1.10 25.80
C ALA A 772 14.32 0.38 26.49
N LYS A 773 15.50 0.45 25.87
CA LYS A 773 16.78 0.12 26.51
C LYS A 773 16.87 0.84 27.86
N LYS A 774 17.07 0.08 28.94
CA LYS A 774 17.35 0.61 30.28
C LYS A 774 18.59 1.52 30.25
N PRO A 775 18.56 2.74 30.80
CA PRO A 775 19.74 3.32 31.41
C PRO A 775 19.95 2.69 32.78
N LYS A 776 21.18 2.28 33.08
CA LYS A 776 21.60 1.80 34.40
C LYS A 776 21.52 2.96 35.40
N GLY A 777 20.81 2.78 36.52
CA GLY A 777 20.85 3.72 37.64
C GLY A 777 19.82 3.46 38.75
N ASN A 778 20.29 2.86 39.84
CA ASN A 778 19.74 2.76 41.21
C ASN A 778 18.29 2.34 41.47
N GLU A 779 18.19 1.13 42.05
CA GLU A 779 17.00 0.52 42.64
C GLU A 779 16.56 1.22 43.94
N ARG A 780 15.28 1.62 43.98
CA ARG A 780 14.25 1.14 44.93
C ARG A 780 12.98 1.98 44.74
N ASN A 781 11.85 1.30 44.53
CA ASN A 781 10.49 1.80 44.21
C ASN A 781 10.21 2.07 42.72
N GLU A 782 9.97 1.01 41.94
CA GLU A 782 9.12 1.10 40.74
C GLU A 782 8.59 -0.28 40.30
N GLU A 783 7.77 -0.91 41.14
CA GLU A 783 6.78 -1.90 40.67
C GLU A 783 5.39 -1.28 40.76
N LYS A 784 4.84 -0.84 39.62
CA LYS A 784 3.40 -0.76 39.28
C LYS A 784 3.20 -0.11 37.92
N GLY A 785 3.76 -0.72 36.88
CA GLY A 785 3.48 -0.38 35.48
C GLY A 785 2.16 -1.00 35.01
N SER A 786 1.04 -0.52 35.53
CA SER A 786 -0.27 -0.71 34.89
C SER A 786 -1.07 0.55 35.09
N ILE A 787 -1.61 1.10 34.00
CA ILE A 787 -2.51 2.27 34.01
C ILE A 787 -3.72 2.02 34.94
N TRP A 788 -4.03 0.76 35.24
CA TRP A 788 -5.04 0.36 36.23
C TRP A 788 -4.65 0.64 37.69
N ALA A 789 -3.36 0.65 38.04
CA ALA A 789 -2.92 1.09 39.37
C ALA A 789 -3.23 2.57 39.56
N ALA A 790 -2.97 3.41 38.55
CA ALA A 790 -3.30 4.83 38.57
C ALA A 790 -4.82 5.07 38.59
N ALA A 791 -5.61 4.34 37.79
CA ALA A 791 -7.08 4.42 37.82
C ALA A 791 -7.66 3.97 39.17
N LYS A 792 -7.07 2.96 39.82
CA LYS A 792 -7.41 2.52 41.17
C LYS A 792 -7.08 3.60 42.20
N THR A 793 -5.92 4.25 42.11
CA THR A 793 -5.52 5.35 43.01
C THR A 793 -6.40 6.58 42.83
N THR A 794 -6.79 6.92 41.60
CA THR A 794 -7.73 8.03 41.31
C THR A 794 -9.15 7.69 41.76
N ALA A 795 -9.59 6.43 41.65
CA ALA A 795 -10.88 5.96 42.17
C ALA A 795 -10.93 5.88 43.71
N LEU A 796 -9.79 5.70 44.37
CA LEU A 796 -9.62 5.82 45.82
C LEU A 796 -9.68 7.29 46.26
N LYS A 797 -8.96 8.20 45.58
CA LYS A 797 -9.03 9.65 45.83
C LYS A 797 -10.43 10.24 45.57
N ALA A 798 -11.15 9.75 44.57
CA ALA A 798 -12.54 10.15 44.30
C ALA A 798 -13.56 9.58 45.31
N SER A 799 -13.14 8.65 46.19
CA SER A 799 -13.98 8.10 47.27
C SER A 799 -13.80 8.81 48.61
N GLU A 800 -12.81 9.70 48.71
CA GLU A 800 -12.52 10.52 49.90
C GLU A 800 -13.37 11.81 49.95
N SER A 801 -14.14 12.13 48.92
CA SER A 801 -14.87 13.41 48.79
C SER A 801 -16.31 13.42 49.32
N SER A 802 -16.75 12.42 50.10
CA SER A 802 -18.04 12.49 50.80
C SER A 802 -17.86 12.64 52.31
N THR A 803 -18.09 13.85 52.79
CA THR A 803 -17.96 14.34 54.17
C THR A 803 -18.77 13.56 55.23
N LYS A 804 -19.61 12.58 54.83
CA LYS A 804 -20.42 11.74 55.74
C LYS A 804 -19.82 10.38 56.11
N ARG A 805 -18.65 10.00 55.55
CA ARG A 805 -17.93 8.78 55.97
C ARG A 805 -16.74 9.03 56.89
N SER A 806 -16.34 10.29 57.07
CA SER A 806 -15.26 10.68 57.98
C SER A 806 -15.53 10.22 59.42
N SER A 807 -16.76 10.44 59.93
CA SER A 807 -17.10 10.08 61.31
C SER A 807 -17.17 8.57 61.56
N ILE A 808 -17.52 7.77 60.55
CA ILE A 808 -17.59 6.30 60.66
C ILE A 808 -16.18 5.71 60.58
N VAL A 809 -15.32 6.23 59.71
CA VAL A 809 -13.92 5.81 59.62
C VAL A 809 -13.15 6.23 60.86
N GLU A 810 -13.39 7.43 61.40
CA GLU A 810 -12.78 7.92 62.64
C GLU A 810 -13.28 7.15 63.87
N ALA A 811 -14.55 6.74 63.92
CA ALA A 811 -15.06 5.83 64.95
C ALA A 811 -14.47 4.41 64.88
N ILE A 812 -14.25 3.89 63.66
CA ILE A 812 -13.60 2.59 63.45
C ILE A 812 -12.10 2.67 63.78
N GLN A 813 -11.43 3.75 63.42
CA GLN A 813 -10.01 3.99 63.74
C GLN A 813 -9.81 4.11 65.26
N ASN A 814 -10.68 4.87 65.96
CA ASN A 814 -10.65 5.01 67.42
C ASN A 814 -10.98 3.70 68.14
N ALA A 815 -11.85 2.85 67.58
CA ALA A 815 -12.14 1.52 68.11
C ALA A 815 -10.94 0.56 67.95
N ILE A 816 -10.25 0.61 66.80
CA ILE A 816 -9.05 -0.19 66.52
C ILE A 816 -7.86 0.27 67.40
N GLU A 817 -7.70 1.57 67.64
CA GLU A 817 -6.67 2.10 68.54
C GLU A 817 -6.95 1.76 70.02
N ALA A 818 -8.22 1.70 70.45
CA ALA A 818 -8.59 1.27 71.79
C ALA A 818 -8.44 -0.24 72.03
N GLU A 819 -8.55 -1.08 70.99
CA GLU A 819 -8.28 -2.52 71.04
C GLU A 819 -6.77 -2.81 71.25
N SER A 820 -5.91 -1.90 70.77
CA SER A 820 -4.46 -1.99 70.94
C SER A 820 -3.95 -1.60 72.34
N THR A 821 -4.81 -1.03 73.20
CA THR A 821 -4.45 -0.53 74.54
C THR A 821 -5.15 -1.25 75.70
N GLY A 822 -5.96 -2.28 75.42
CA GLY A 822 -6.51 -3.18 76.44
C GLY A 822 -7.64 -2.61 77.31
N THR A 823 -8.32 -1.56 76.86
CA THR A 823 -9.47 -0.98 77.58
C THR A 823 -10.74 -1.85 77.50
N SER A 824 -11.58 -1.80 78.55
CA SER A 824 -12.80 -2.62 78.66
C SER A 824 -13.93 -2.16 77.74
N PHE A 825 -14.81 -3.09 77.36
CA PHE A 825 -15.97 -2.83 76.47
C PHE A 825 -16.98 -1.82 77.06
N GLU A 826 -17.05 -1.68 78.38
CA GLU A 826 -17.94 -0.74 79.06
C GLU A 826 -17.46 0.72 78.94
N ASP A 827 -16.13 0.94 78.91
CA ASP A 827 -15.53 2.27 78.69
C ASP A 827 -15.66 2.72 77.22
N MET A 828 -15.63 1.78 76.27
CA MET A 828 -15.88 2.03 74.85
C MET A 828 -17.31 2.53 74.59
N ARG A 829 -18.29 1.98 75.33
CA ARG A 829 -19.70 2.38 75.25
C ARG A 829 -19.96 3.75 75.86
N ALA A 830 -19.24 4.14 76.91
CA ALA A 830 -19.36 5.45 77.54
C ALA A 830 -18.74 6.59 76.70
N LYS A 831 -17.70 6.32 75.91
CA LYS A 831 -17.07 7.31 75.02
C LYS A 831 -17.81 7.54 73.69
N ALA A 832 -18.68 6.61 73.27
CA ALA A 832 -19.43 6.69 72.01
C ALA A 832 -20.72 7.54 72.12
N GLY A 833 -20.76 8.55 73.01
CA GLY A 833 -21.94 9.36 73.30
C GLY A 833 -22.69 9.86 72.05
N ASP A 834 -24.02 9.67 72.09
CA ASP A 834 -25.04 10.15 71.16
C ASP A 834 -24.84 9.89 69.65
N LEU A 835 -24.67 8.61 69.29
CA LEU A 835 -24.97 8.15 67.94
C LEU A 835 -26.40 7.57 67.87
N ASP A 836 -27.22 8.20 67.02
CA ASP A 836 -28.65 7.95 66.82
C ASP A 836 -29.00 6.47 66.59
N ARG A 837 -30.18 6.07 67.08
CA ARG A 837 -30.69 4.68 67.14
C ARG A 837 -30.77 3.92 65.81
N GLU A 838 -30.53 4.55 64.65
CA GLU A 838 -30.50 3.88 63.34
C GLU A 838 -29.14 3.22 63.00
N GLY A 839 -28.05 3.56 63.69
CA GLY A 839 -26.73 2.94 63.49
C GLY A 839 -26.57 1.56 64.15
N LEU A 840 -27.39 1.25 65.15
CA LEU A 840 -27.34 -0.01 65.92
C LEU A 840 -27.93 -1.22 65.16
N GLY A 841 -28.58 -1.00 64.01
CA GLY A 841 -29.10 -2.09 63.17
C GLY A 841 -28.02 -2.95 62.50
N PHE A 842 -26.77 -2.46 62.42
CA PHE A 842 -25.67 -3.16 61.75
C PHE A 842 -24.90 -4.15 62.65
N LEU A 843 -25.17 -4.18 63.96
CA LEU A 843 -24.50 -5.08 64.90
C LEU A 843 -25.43 -6.19 65.47
N ASN A 844 -26.72 -6.19 65.12
CA ASN A 844 -27.68 -7.22 65.55
C ASN A 844 -27.94 -8.28 64.46
N GLY A 845 -26.88 -8.76 63.81
CA GLY A 845 -26.91 -9.95 62.98
C GLY A 845 -26.07 -11.05 63.63
N GLU A 846 -26.72 -11.89 64.43
CA GLU A 846 -26.14 -13.13 64.93
C GLU A 846 -25.57 -13.96 63.77
N ASN A 847 -24.26 -14.22 63.78
CA ASN A 847 -23.74 -15.59 63.81
C ASN A 847 -22.22 -15.65 63.95
N LYS A 848 -21.82 -16.67 64.71
CA LYS A 848 -20.46 -17.19 64.93
C LYS A 848 -19.69 -17.47 63.65
#